data_AF-A0A7S3RFC6-F1
#
_entry.id   AF-A0A7S3RFC6-F1
#
_cell.length_a   1.000
_cell.length_b   1.000
_cell.length_c   1.000
_cell.angle_alpha   90.00
_cell.angle_beta   90.00
_cell.angle_gamma   90.00
#
_symmetry.space_group_name_H-M   'P 1'
#
loop_
_entity.id
_entity.type
_entity.pdbx_description
1 polymer ?
#
loop_
_entity_poly.entity_id
_entity_poly.type
_entity_poly.pdbx_seq_one_letter_code
_entity_poly.pdbx_strand_id
1 'polypeptide(L)'
;MFLIASGSALGQPNECPTFVSAVDLPSEPARRGSHLLHHWLLVPANCKGLASHLSMLEEALRPRRVAAVSGELAVDLGLLGCPAAACLERGAPAGSAQLVAAGARSWQGQGFTGEGEWGEELLEWTLDVCQKVEFGFVNLGDRPFTLRWLHPGRPGPSDVSIEPGGWNETVTFYRRDVWFTESLGEPFLVLDPDGAVYLYGAVEYAGVYPLGDSPDFDPNLYERDWDSLWNQTREIEILRAERIHVAFTKSGSQAASVPLNVWASVAAYYHNNRNHSFREEWQPASDRATVNFWEAPVRIIALPPKLKLGWHEGLASLVSGWAGGVELEPTQLYGIRIYSRGSRLIPHVDREDTHALSLILNVDQGGIDEEWALEVDDMLGREGSEHAQTLSPGQLLLYESARCLHSRKKPLRGEYYANLFAHYRPKGRPRWWESPKAPPVITRAGGRRLEFNVQNGGASQLHLFWQTEAGGYEPVQTLEPGESTQVRSFVGHHFKIRGTCSDAITVHRELGDVVACDSSAPPLSESVPAQRMDPPPETTRLFLENQVDKVAEVFWIEPATKKPLKIETIPGYGSRTINTRLGHVLQVRGACAQALLVSEPDATELICAHAITEEDHKRRLLVQIADMAQALPVKFKNLCNRTVGVWQDRSGDRESMHQLKPGATYAINTRPGLRFCVALDEGGGGGAGCERPLAVFTITQGRYLYAYDPREKDEATELPEPEEPVGAADASVLAAWLEERRQAAAYFETTGRHWMAHPGRVSPQLPMRAAERVGDELEVRTSETPSRSLQLTVVSTAPRVFVVKNFLSAEEASKLIELGRDRIERSSQRGRVSSSRTSSNAWLSRGSAPVTEVLFRRAADVLGIDEARISDDSSSSGLCEPIQLVHYAPGQKYDAHYDWSEAEPNSRFATLLLYLNEPELGGSTAFPTTVHTMEEPLALHPGAGGAVLFYNHLPDGNADVNSLHAALPVVRGEKWLANFWVWDPVRGQVA
;
A
#
# COMPACT_ATOMS: atom_id res chain seq x y z
N MET A 1 14.42 -6.17 -43.51
CA MET A 1 14.69 -5.29 -44.68
C MET A 1 13.62 -4.20 -44.66
N PHE A 2 14.04 -2.94 -44.64
CA PHE A 2 13.19 -1.76 -44.45
C PHE A 2 12.08 -1.65 -45.51
N LEU A 3 10.85 -1.34 -45.09
CA LEU A 3 9.86 -0.68 -45.92
C LEU A 3 9.23 0.48 -45.15
N ILE A 4 9.58 1.66 -45.64
CA ILE A 4 9.07 2.98 -45.30
C ILE A 4 7.59 3.03 -45.72
N ALA A 5 6.69 3.38 -44.81
CA ALA A 5 5.35 3.86 -45.15
C ALA A 5 5.18 5.24 -44.52
N SER A 6 5.15 6.26 -45.38
CA SER A 6 4.96 7.66 -45.07
C SER A 6 3.53 8.11 -45.37
N GLY A 7 3.00 8.97 -44.49
CA GLY A 7 1.88 9.90 -44.72
C GLY A 7 0.48 9.39 -44.32
N SER A 8 -0.42 10.16 -43.73
CA SER A 8 -0.40 11.52 -43.16
C SER A 8 -1.81 11.79 -42.61
N ALA A 9 -1.94 12.33 -41.39
CA ALA A 9 -2.99 13.27 -40.98
C ALA A 9 -2.84 13.68 -39.49
N LEU A 10 -1.90 14.56 -39.18
CA LEU A 10 -1.95 15.43 -37.99
C LEU A 10 -1.36 16.80 -38.37
N GLY A 11 -2.02 17.87 -37.93
CA GLY A 11 -1.71 19.26 -38.28
C GLY A 11 -0.36 19.73 -37.73
N GLN A 12 0.20 20.72 -38.44
CA GLN A 12 1.42 21.53 -38.22
C GLN A 12 2.66 20.88 -37.56
N PRO A 13 3.84 20.93 -38.23
CA PRO A 13 5.09 20.50 -37.63
C PRO A 13 5.69 21.61 -36.73
N ASN A 14 6.29 21.19 -35.61
CA ASN A 14 7.30 21.92 -34.82
C ASN A 14 6.88 22.78 -33.60
N GLU A 15 5.96 22.31 -32.75
CA GLU A 15 5.92 22.83 -31.37
C GLU A 15 6.18 21.69 -30.37
N CYS A 16 7.29 21.82 -29.63
CA CYS A 16 7.66 20.94 -28.53
C CYS A 16 6.63 21.13 -27.40
N PRO A 17 6.03 20.06 -26.85
CA PRO A 17 5.03 20.19 -25.78
C PRO A 17 5.63 20.96 -24.61
N THR A 18 4.91 21.96 -24.10
CA THR A 18 5.39 22.80 -22.99
C THR A 18 4.65 22.43 -21.71
N PHE A 19 5.39 22.08 -20.66
CA PHE A 19 4.85 21.82 -19.32
C PHE A 19 5.05 23.05 -18.42
N VAL A 20 4.04 23.40 -17.64
CA VAL A 20 4.06 24.56 -16.73
C VAL A 20 4.12 24.14 -15.25
N SER A 21 3.67 22.92 -14.96
CA SER A 21 3.68 22.30 -13.63
C SER A 21 4.07 20.81 -13.71
N ALA A 22 4.58 20.27 -12.61
CA ALA A 22 4.97 18.86 -12.52
C ALA A 22 3.79 17.89 -12.71
N VAL A 23 2.55 18.37 -12.55
CA VAL A 23 1.32 17.58 -12.77
C VAL A 23 0.96 17.45 -14.25
N ASP A 24 1.55 18.29 -15.11
CA ASP A 24 1.42 18.18 -16.56
C ASP A 24 2.27 17.03 -17.11
N LEU A 25 3.22 16.54 -16.30
CA LEU A 25 4.02 15.37 -16.65
C LEU A 25 3.11 14.13 -16.62
N PRO A 26 3.06 13.34 -17.71
CA PRO A 26 2.19 12.18 -17.74
C PRO A 26 2.59 11.16 -16.66
N SER A 27 1.64 10.83 -15.80
CA SER A 27 1.81 9.96 -14.62
C SER A 27 1.27 8.55 -14.81
N GLU A 28 0.61 8.26 -15.94
CA GLU A 28 0.03 6.95 -16.21
C GLU A 28 1.03 5.98 -16.84
N PRO A 29 1.09 4.68 -16.46
CA PRO A 29 1.76 3.69 -17.29
C PRO A 29 1.10 3.65 -18.69
N ALA A 30 1.92 3.74 -19.73
CA ALA A 30 1.42 3.75 -21.11
C ALA A 30 0.62 2.46 -21.36
N ARG A 31 -0.64 2.61 -21.77
CA ARG A 31 -1.49 1.54 -22.30
C ARG A 31 -0.98 1.12 -23.69
N ARG A 32 0.25 0.58 -23.78
CA ARG A 32 0.88 -0.19 -24.90
C ARG A 32 2.40 -0.08 -24.85
N GLY A 33 3.07 -1.21 -24.64
CA GLY A 33 4.30 -1.63 -25.33
C GLY A 33 5.56 -0.75 -25.32
N SER A 34 5.55 0.48 -24.81
CA SER A 34 6.74 1.30 -24.66
C SER A 34 6.63 2.19 -23.43
N HIS A 35 7.07 1.64 -22.30
CA HIS A 35 7.15 2.34 -21.03
C HIS A 35 8.16 3.50 -21.04
N LEU A 36 9.00 3.55 -22.08
CA LEU A 36 10.00 4.57 -22.36
C LEU A 36 9.40 5.96 -22.68
N LEU A 37 8.11 6.02 -23.06
CA LEU A 37 7.39 7.29 -23.32
C LEU A 37 7.25 8.20 -22.09
N HIS A 38 7.58 7.68 -20.90
CA HIS A 38 7.50 8.39 -19.61
C HIS A 38 8.85 8.95 -19.13
N HIS A 39 9.90 8.76 -19.92
CA HIS A 39 11.17 9.42 -19.70
C HIS A 39 11.22 10.68 -20.54
N TRP A 40 11.50 11.82 -19.90
CA TRP A 40 11.44 13.13 -20.55
C TRP A 40 12.80 13.83 -20.52
N LEU A 41 13.19 14.41 -21.66
CA LEU A 41 14.17 15.48 -21.69
C LEU A 41 13.42 16.81 -21.63
N LEU A 42 13.61 17.55 -20.55
CA LEU A 42 12.97 18.83 -20.28
C LEU A 42 13.95 19.98 -20.54
N VAL A 43 13.54 20.98 -21.32
CA VAL A 43 14.36 22.15 -21.69
C VAL A 43 13.59 23.45 -21.46
N PRO A 44 14.23 24.59 -21.15
CA PRO A 44 13.52 25.86 -20.98
C PRO A 44 12.75 26.28 -22.24
N ALA A 45 11.48 26.71 -22.08
CA ALA A 45 10.63 27.14 -23.20
C ALA A 45 11.17 28.39 -23.93
N ASN A 46 12.03 29.18 -23.29
CA ASN A 46 12.65 30.37 -23.85
C ASN A 46 13.95 30.07 -24.63
N CYS A 47 14.32 28.80 -24.84
CA CYS A 47 15.49 28.44 -25.63
C CYS A 47 15.33 28.71 -27.13
N LYS A 48 15.91 29.82 -27.58
CA LYS A 48 16.13 30.08 -28.99
C LYS A 48 17.11 29.06 -29.58
N GLY A 49 16.78 28.53 -30.76
CA GLY A 49 17.57 27.48 -31.42
C GLY A 49 17.26 26.04 -30.98
N LEU A 50 16.30 25.81 -30.08
CA LEU A 50 15.84 24.46 -29.75
C LEU A 50 15.22 23.78 -30.98
N ALA A 51 14.43 24.50 -31.76
CA ALA A 51 13.75 23.98 -32.96
C ALA A 51 14.73 23.42 -34.01
N SER A 52 15.95 23.96 -34.12
CA SER A 52 16.96 23.46 -35.07
C SER A 52 17.67 22.19 -34.61
N HIS A 53 17.57 21.84 -33.32
CA HIS A 53 18.19 20.66 -32.72
C HIS A 53 17.17 19.62 -32.26
N LEU A 54 15.87 19.96 -32.24
CA LEU A 54 14.80 19.11 -31.74
C LEU A 54 14.74 17.77 -32.49
N SER A 55 14.87 17.77 -33.82
CA SER A 55 14.85 16.53 -34.61
C SER A 55 16.01 15.60 -34.26
N MET A 56 17.20 16.15 -34.02
CA MET A 56 18.39 15.40 -33.63
C MET A 56 18.24 14.80 -32.23
N LEU A 57 17.72 15.58 -31.28
CA LEU A 57 17.43 15.13 -29.91
C LEU A 57 16.31 14.08 -29.91
N GLU A 58 15.22 14.31 -30.63
CA GLU A 58 14.11 13.35 -30.74
C GLU A 58 14.55 12.03 -31.39
N GLU A 59 15.38 12.08 -32.42
CA GLU A 59 15.93 10.89 -33.07
C GLU A 59 16.85 10.10 -32.14
N ALA A 60 17.75 10.78 -31.43
CA ALA A 60 18.66 10.17 -30.47
C ALA A 60 17.97 9.59 -29.22
N LEU A 61 16.77 10.06 -28.90
CA LEU A 61 16.05 9.66 -27.69
C LEU A 61 14.90 8.69 -27.94
N ARG A 62 14.65 8.27 -29.17
CA ARG A 62 13.50 7.39 -29.45
C ARG A 62 13.55 6.12 -28.60
N PRO A 63 12.41 5.72 -28.00
CA PRO A 63 11.05 6.27 -28.18
C PRO A 63 10.63 7.32 -27.13
N ARG A 64 11.56 7.99 -26.43
CA ARG A 64 11.28 9.05 -25.44
C ARG A 64 10.86 10.37 -26.09
N ARG A 65 10.47 11.34 -25.26
CA ARG A 65 10.00 12.67 -25.70
C ARG A 65 10.85 13.81 -25.15
N VAL A 66 10.99 14.85 -25.97
CA VAL A 66 11.52 16.15 -25.57
C VAL A 66 10.33 17.06 -25.26
N ALA A 67 10.40 17.82 -24.17
CA ALA A 67 9.40 18.83 -23.82
C ALA A 67 10.08 20.13 -23.39
N ALA A 68 9.43 21.24 -23.70
CA ALA A 68 9.73 22.52 -23.11
C ALA A 68 9.13 22.62 -21.70
N VAL A 69 9.73 23.42 -20.83
CA VAL A 69 9.18 23.73 -19.50
C VAL A 69 9.17 25.23 -19.25
N SER A 70 8.16 25.70 -18.53
CA SER A 70 8.02 27.09 -18.08
C SER A 70 7.30 27.13 -16.73
N GLY A 71 7.03 28.32 -16.19
CA GLY A 71 6.26 28.46 -14.96
C GLY A 71 6.95 27.89 -13.71
N GLU A 72 6.16 27.28 -12.82
CA GLU A 72 6.61 26.72 -11.54
C GLU A 72 7.56 25.54 -11.74
N LEU A 73 7.26 24.67 -12.72
CA LEU A 73 8.12 23.52 -13.03
C LEU A 73 9.53 23.94 -13.47
N ALA A 74 9.66 25.04 -14.21
CA ALA A 74 10.95 25.58 -14.60
C ALA A 74 11.73 26.15 -13.40
N VAL A 75 11.05 26.69 -12.39
CA VAL A 75 11.67 27.15 -11.13
C VAL A 75 12.17 25.94 -10.34
N ASP A 76 11.33 24.93 -10.16
CA ASP A 76 11.63 23.72 -9.37
C ASP A 76 12.80 22.92 -9.95
N LEU A 77 12.87 22.83 -11.28
CA LEU A 77 13.95 22.15 -12.00
C LEU A 77 15.21 23.00 -12.17
N GLY A 78 15.19 24.28 -11.78
CA GLY A 78 16.30 25.22 -12.04
C GLY A 78 16.52 25.51 -13.53
N LEU A 79 15.46 25.43 -14.34
CA LEU A 79 15.45 25.62 -15.79
C LEU A 79 14.93 27.01 -16.20
N LEU A 80 15.54 28.08 -15.67
CA LEU A 80 15.10 29.46 -15.91
C LEU A 80 15.63 30.08 -17.22
N GLY A 81 16.59 29.43 -17.88
CA GLY A 81 17.20 29.91 -19.11
C GLY A 81 18.21 28.92 -19.69
N CYS A 82 18.72 29.23 -20.87
CA CYS A 82 19.55 28.32 -21.67
C CYS A 82 21.03 28.70 -21.55
N PRO A 83 21.98 27.74 -21.64
CA PRO A 83 21.79 26.32 -21.96
C PRO A 83 21.61 25.43 -20.70
N ALA A 84 20.37 25.01 -20.42
CA ALA A 84 20.06 24.11 -19.32
C ALA A 84 19.05 23.03 -19.76
N ALA A 85 19.11 21.85 -19.17
CA ALA A 85 18.15 20.77 -19.41
C ALA A 85 18.03 19.88 -18.16
N ALA A 86 16.92 19.17 -18.04
CA ALA A 86 16.70 18.18 -17.00
C ALA A 86 16.15 16.87 -17.60
N CYS A 87 16.70 15.75 -17.17
CA CYS A 87 16.21 14.43 -17.56
C CYS A 87 15.39 13.83 -16.43
N LEU A 88 14.15 13.50 -16.74
CA LEU A 88 13.21 12.94 -15.80
C LEU A 88 13.03 11.43 -16.02
N GLU A 89 13.18 10.68 -14.93
CA GLU A 89 12.93 9.24 -14.91
C GLU A 89 11.47 8.93 -14.60
N ARG A 90 10.98 7.81 -15.12
CA ARG A 90 9.68 7.22 -14.76
C ARG A 90 9.59 6.98 -13.25
N GLY A 91 8.39 7.08 -12.68
CA GLY A 91 8.04 6.22 -11.54
C GLY A 91 7.35 6.82 -10.32
N ALA A 92 7.00 8.10 -10.26
CA ALA A 92 6.22 8.60 -9.11
C ALA A 92 4.71 8.59 -9.41
N PRO A 93 3.84 8.25 -8.42
CA PRO A 93 2.38 8.39 -8.55
C PRO A 93 1.99 9.85 -8.83
N ALA A 94 0.84 10.07 -9.47
CA ALA A 94 0.34 11.41 -9.83
C ALA A 94 0.29 12.41 -8.65
N GLY A 95 0.06 11.93 -7.41
CA GLY A 95 0.06 12.75 -6.19
C GLY A 95 1.45 13.06 -5.60
N SER A 96 2.52 12.65 -6.28
CA SER A 96 3.92 12.92 -5.92
C SER A 96 4.58 13.88 -6.91
N ALA A 97 3.81 14.65 -7.68
CA ALA A 97 4.28 15.49 -8.76
C ALA A 97 5.39 16.48 -8.34
N GLN A 98 5.30 17.12 -7.16
CA GLN A 98 6.38 17.98 -6.63
C GLN A 98 7.72 17.24 -6.46
N LEU A 99 7.69 15.92 -6.28
CA LEU A 99 8.87 15.08 -6.10
C LEU A 99 9.49 14.70 -7.44
N VAL A 100 8.68 14.52 -8.48
CA VAL A 100 9.13 14.24 -9.84
C VAL A 100 10.14 15.32 -10.29
N ALA A 101 9.86 16.59 -10.04
CA ALA A 101 10.81 17.68 -10.34
C ALA A 101 12.14 17.57 -9.57
N ALA A 102 12.12 17.16 -8.29
CA ALA A 102 13.31 17.07 -7.45
C ALA A 102 14.25 15.89 -7.79
N GLY A 103 13.78 14.89 -8.55
CA GLY A 103 14.55 13.72 -8.97
C GLY A 103 15.25 13.86 -10.33
N ALA A 104 15.17 15.02 -10.98
CA ALA A 104 15.70 15.21 -12.32
C ALA A 104 17.22 15.36 -12.34
N ARG A 105 17.88 14.75 -13.33
CA ARG A 105 19.32 14.95 -13.59
C ARG A 105 19.50 16.20 -14.44
N SER A 106 20.27 17.18 -13.98
CA SER A 106 20.42 18.47 -14.68
C SER A 106 21.70 18.59 -15.48
N TRP A 107 21.63 19.35 -16.56
CA TRP A 107 22.74 19.81 -17.37
C TRP A 107 22.80 21.33 -17.32
N GLN A 108 24.01 21.86 -17.15
CA GLN A 108 24.32 23.28 -17.15
C GLN A 108 25.50 23.44 -18.13
N GLY A 109 25.22 23.81 -19.39
CA GLY A 109 26.27 23.98 -20.40
C GLY A 109 27.25 25.09 -20.00
N GLN A 110 28.54 24.96 -20.34
CA GLN A 110 29.55 25.96 -19.99
C GLN A 110 29.79 26.97 -21.12
N GLY A 111 29.76 28.28 -20.81
CA GLY A 111 30.61 29.25 -21.51
C GLY A 111 30.20 29.74 -22.91
N PHE A 112 28.92 29.78 -23.27
CA PHE A 112 28.49 30.27 -24.60
C PHE A 112 27.77 31.63 -24.59
N THR A 113 28.11 32.48 -25.57
CA THR A 113 27.51 33.80 -25.82
C THR A 113 26.68 33.86 -27.12
N GLY A 114 26.51 32.73 -27.83
CA GLY A 114 25.83 32.65 -29.13
C GLY A 114 24.73 31.57 -29.20
N GLU A 115 23.64 31.89 -29.91
CA GLU A 115 22.57 30.95 -30.26
C GLU A 115 23.10 29.95 -31.31
N GLY A 116 23.35 28.68 -30.93
CA GLY A 116 23.59 27.60 -31.91
C GLY A 116 24.64 26.52 -31.58
N GLU A 117 25.52 26.70 -30.58
CA GLU A 117 26.67 25.80 -30.37
C GLU A 117 26.46 24.72 -29.28
N TRP A 118 25.36 24.78 -28.52
CA TRP A 118 25.14 23.93 -27.35
C TRP A 118 24.36 22.63 -27.63
N GLY A 119 23.82 22.46 -28.85
CA GLY A 119 22.96 21.32 -29.21
C GLY A 119 23.69 19.98 -29.26
N GLU A 120 24.95 19.97 -29.73
CA GLU A 120 25.79 18.76 -29.75
C GLU A 120 26.20 18.33 -28.34
N GLU A 121 26.59 19.27 -27.46
CA GLU A 121 26.90 18.97 -26.05
C GLU A 121 25.68 18.46 -25.29
N LEU A 122 24.50 19.05 -25.52
CA LEU A 122 23.26 18.55 -24.94
C LEU A 122 22.97 17.14 -25.43
N LEU A 123 23.17 16.85 -26.72
CA LEU A 123 22.99 15.51 -27.27
C LEU A 123 23.96 14.51 -26.62
N GLU A 124 25.24 14.84 -26.51
CA GLU A 124 26.24 13.99 -25.85
C GLU A 124 25.87 13.74 -24.38
N TRP A 125 25.52 14.78 -23.62
CA TRP A 125 25.04 14.63 -22.25
C TRP A 125 23.77 13.78 -22.18
N THR A 126 22.86 13.94 -23.14
CA THR A 126 21.62 13.17 -23.14
C THR A 126 21.88 11.70 -23.43
N LEU A 127 22.79 11.38 -24.36
CA LEU A 127 23.17 10.00 -24.68
C LEU A 127 23.99 9.35 -23.55
N ASP A 128 24.83 10.10 -22.86
CA ASP A 128 25.70 9.54 -21.82
C ASP A 128 25.03 9.47 -20.45
N VAL A 129 24.30 10.51 -20.06
CA VAL A 129 23.69 10.64 -18.74
C VAL A 129 22.21 10.29 -18.81
N CYS A 130 21.41 11.00 -19.60
CA CYS A 130 19.96 10.83 -19.59
C CYS A 130 19.50 9.47 -20.16
N GLN A 131 20.22 8.92 -21.14
CA GLN A 131 19.88 7.65 -21.78
C GLN A 131 20.25 6.43 -20.96
N LYS A 132 21.22 6.55 -20.03
CA LYS A 132 21.74 5.42 -19.28
C LYS A 132 21.12 5.32 -17.88
N VAL A 133 20.86 4.08 -17.47
CA VAL A 133 20.42 3.71 -16.12
C VAL A 133 21.22 2.51 -15.62
N GLU A 134 21.26 2.34 -14.29
CA GLU A 134 21.79 1.11 -13.69
C GLU A 134 20.69 0.08 -13.50
N PHE A 135 20.90 -1.11 -14.03
CA PHE A 135 20.02 -2.25 -13.79
C PHE A 135 20.84 -3.51 -13.60
N GLY A 136 20.23 -4.53 -13.00
CA GLY A 136 20.92 -5.78 -12.73
C GLY A 136 20.00 -6.95 -12.47
N PHE A 137 20.63 -8.10 -12.21
CA PHE A 137 19.94 -9.36 -11.96
C PHE A 137 20.48 -10.02 -10.69
N VAL A 138 19.59 -10.68 -9.96
CA VAL A 138 19.90 -11.48 -8.78
C VAL A 138 19.47 -12.91 -9.05
N ASN A 139 20.41 -13.86 -9.09
CA ASN A 139 20.09 -15.28 -9.20
C ASN A 139 19.73 -15.86 -7.82
N LEU A 140 18.50 -16.35 -7.67
CA LEU A 140 17.97 -16.99 -6.48
C LEU A 140 18.09 -18.52 -6.51
N GLY A 141 18.34 -19.10 -7.69
CA GLY A 141 18.46 -20.54 -7.87
C GLY A 141 19.87 -21.09 -7.59
N ASP A 142 20.05 -22.36 -7.89
CA ASP A 142 21.29 -23.13 -7.72
C ASP A 142 22.05 -23.38 -9.04
N ARG A 143 21.48 -22.96 -10.18
CA ARG A 143 22.06 -23.07 -11.53
C ARG A 143 22.22 -21.67 -12.17
N PRO A 144 23.20 -21.48 -13.09
CA PRO A 144 23.43 -20.19 -13.74
C PRO A 144 22.38 -19.89 -14.83
N PHE A 145 22.03 -18.61 -14.98
CA PHE A 145 21.24 -18.10 -16.11
C PHE A 145 22.16 -17.46 -17.15
N THR A 146 21.75 -17.39 -18.41
CA THR A 146 22.52 -16.72 -19.46
C THR A 146 21.81 -15.47 -19.94
N LEU A 147 22.42 -14.29 -19.74
CA LEU A 147 21.95 -13.03 -20.30
C LEU A 147 22.52 -12.84 -21.71
N ARG A 148 21.64 -12.53 -22.66
CA ARG A 148 21.98 -12.21 -24.05
C ARG A 148 21.39 -10.86 -24.44
N TRP A 149 22.26 -9.94 -24.84
CA TRP A 149 21.89 -8.66 -25.44
C TRP A 149 21.46 -8.86 -26.89
N LEU A 150 20.34 -8.27 -27.29
CA LEU A 150 19.78 -8.42 -28.64
C LEU A 150 20.14 -7.24 -29.59
N HIS A 151 21.23 -6.52 -29.29
CA HIS A 151 21.64 -5.30 -30.00
C HIS A 151 21.65 -5.44 -31.54
N PRO A 152 21.08 -4.48 -32.28
CA PRO A 152 21.33 -4.32 -33.71
C PRO A 152 22.66 -3.55 -33.93
N GLY A 153 23.78 -4.26 -34.08
CA GLY A 153 24.99 -3.68 -34.70
C GLY A 153 26.30 -3.64 -33.90
N ARG A 154 26.40 -4.25 -32.71
CA ARG A 154 27.71 -4.54 -32.09
C ARG A 154 28.29 -5.87 -32.63
N PRO A 155 29.62 -6.03 -32.73
CA PRO A 155 30.20 -7.29 -33.18
C PRO A 155 30.12 -8.35 -32.05
N GLY A 156 29.18 -9.29 -32.19
CA GLY A 156 29.10 -10.57 -31.46
C GLY A 156 28.12 -10.61 -30.26
N PRO A 157 27.51 -11.77 -29.97
CA PRO A 157 26.78 -11.98 -28.71
C PRO A 157 27.79 -12.20 -27.59
N SER A 158 27.93 -11.22 -26.69
CA SER A 158 28.61 -11.44 -25.41
C SER A 158 27.58 -11.98 -24.43
N ASP A 159 27.29 -13.29 -24.51
CA ASP A 159 26.49 -13.97 -23.50
C ASP A 159 27.18 -13.81 -22.13
N VAL A 160 26.45 -13.30 -21.14
CA VAL A 160 26.94 -13.10 -19.77
C VAL A 160 26.28 -14.14 -18.86
N SER A 161 27.10 -14.98 -18.23
CA SER A 161 26.60 -15.93 -17.22
C SER A 161 26.26 -15.22 -15.92
N ILE A 162 25.04 -15.41 -15.43
CA ILE A 162 24.55 -14.94 -14.13
C ILE A 162 24.63 -16.12 -13.17
N GLU A 163 25.77 -16.23 -12.50
CA GLU A 163 26.05 -17.31 -11.56
C GLU A 163 25.14 -17.26 -10.31
N PRO A 164 24.75 -18.41 -9.75
CA PRO A 164 24.05 -18.47 -8.47
C PRO A 164 24.91 -17.90 -7.34
N GLY A 165 24.28 -17.20 -6.40
CA GLY A 165 24.95 -16.69 -5.20
C GLY A 165 25.27 -17.79 -4.19
N GLY A 166 26.34 -17.66 -3.41
CA GLY A 166 26.63 -18.60 -2.32
C GLY A 166 25.62 -18.47 -1.18
N TRP A 167 25.14 -19.59 -0.64
CA TRP A 167 24.19 -19.63 0.50
C TRP A 167 24.68 -18.90 1.76
N ASN A 168 26.00 -18.66 1.89
CA ASN A 168 26.58 -17.95 3.02
C ASN A 168 26.60 -16.42 2.89
N GLU A 169 26.09 -15.88 1.79
CA GLU A 169 26.13 -14.46 1.46
C GLU A 169 24.70 -13.94 1.48
N THR A 170 24.27 -13.40 2.63
CA THR A 170 22.98 -12.72 2.76
C THR A 170 22.83 -11.64 1.70
N VAL A 171 21.59 -11.39 1.26
CA VAL A 171 21.15 -10.39 0.26
C VAL A 171 21.79 -9.00 0.44
N THR A 172 22.27 -8.70 1.63
CA THR A 172 22.82 -7.40 2.01
C THR A 172 24.33 -7.25 1.82
N PHE A 173 25.07 -8.33 1.54
CA PHE A 173 26.54 -8.29 1.62
C PHE A 173 27.30 -8.66 0.34
N TYR A 174 27.07 -9.79 -0.34
CA TYR A 174 28.01 -10.19 -1.42
C TYR A 174 27.46 -11.16 -2.48
N ARG A 175 26.16 -11.15 -2.84
CA ARG A 175 25.79 -11.89 -4.06
C ARG A 175 26.50 -11.24 -5.24
N ARG A 176 26.96 -12.04 -6.22
CA ARG A 176 27.48 -11.56 -7.50
C ARG A 176 26.33 -10.97 -8.31
N ASP A 177 25.76 -9.90 -7.80
CA ASP A 177 24.79 -9.08 -8.49
C ASP A 177 25.48 -8.57 -9.75
N VAL A 178 24.95 -8.96 -10.90
CA VAL A 178 25.52 -8.54 -12.18
C VAL A 178 24.87 -7.23 -12.54
N TRP A 179 25.63 -6.16 -12.40
CA TRP A 179 25.20 -4.79 -12.67
C TRP A 179 25.70 -4.34 -14.02
N PHE A 180 24.83 -3.62 -14.73
CA PHE A 180 25.15 -3.02 -16.00
C PHE A 180 24.70 -1.56 -15.99
N THR A 181 25.43 -0.74 -16.74
CA THR A 181 24.96 0.59 -17.11
C THR A 181 24.64 0.53 -18.60
N GLU A 182 23.36 0.47 -18.96
CA GLU A 182 22.93 0.40 -20.36
C GLU A 182 21.91 1.48 -20.67
N SER A 183 21.73 1.69 -21.98
CA SER A 183 20.75 2.62 -22.53
C SER A 183 19.33 2.11 -22.33
N LEU A 184 18.39 3.02 -22.06
CA LEU A 184 16.99 2.66 -22.03
C LEU A 184 16.50 2.17 -23.40
N GLY A 185 15.64 1.17 -23.38
CA GLY A 185 15.08 0.49 -24.54
C GLY A 185 15.94 -0.64 -25.08
N GLU A 186 17.14 -0.86 -24.53
CA GLU A 186 18.00 -1.96 -24.96
C GLU A 186 17.35 -3.31 -24.65
N PRO A 187 17.07 -4.15 -25.68
CA PRO A 187 16.42 -5.42 -25.50
C PRO A 187 17.40 -6.50 -25.03
N PHE A 188 16.93 -7.34 -24.12
CA PHE A 188 17.67 -8.47 -23.59
C PHE A 188 16.82 -9.73 -23.50
N LEU A 189 17.52 -10.86 -23.48
CA LEU A 189 16.98 -12.19 -23.27
C LEU A 189 17.74 -12.84 -22.11
N VAL A 190 17.04 -13.43 -21.16
CA VAL A 190 17.60 -14.32 -20.15
C VAL A 190 17.18 -15.74 -20.50
N LEU A 191 18.15 -16.61 -20.67
CA LEU A 191 17.95 -18.04 -20.88
C LEU A 191 18.13 -18.76 -19.55
N ASP A 192 17.26 -19.74 -19.31
CA ASP A 192 17.40 -20.68 -18.22
C ASP A 192 18.60 -21.64 -18.45
N PRO A 193 18.98 -22.45 -17.45
CA PRO A 193 20.10 -23.38 -17.59
C PRO A 193 19.92 -24.44 -18.69
N ASP A 194 18.69 -24.66 -19.16
CA ASP A 194 18.34 -25.64 -20.17
C ASP A 194 18.26 -24.98 -21.59
N GLY A 195 18.55 -23.68 -21.66
CA GLY A 195 18.62 -22.89 -22.90
C GLY A 195 17.28 -22.31 -23.36
N ALA A 196 16.20 -22.47 -22.59
CA ALA A 196 14.90 -21.91 -22.88
C ALA A 196 14.81 -20.44 -22.44
N VAL A 197 13.92 -19.68 -23.07
CA VAL A 197 13.70 -18.27 -22.71
C VAL A 197 13.02 -18.19 -21.35
N TYR A 198 13.75 -17.68 -20.36
CA TYR A 198 13.24 -17.43 -19.01
C TYR A 198 12.58 -16.05 -18.89
N LEU A 199 13.25 -15.02 -19.40
CA LEU A 199 12.78 -13.64 -19.36
C LEU A 199 13.19 -12.93 -20.65
N TYR A 200 12.26 -12.21 -21.28
CA TYR A 200 12.55 -11.25 -22.34
C TYR A 200 12.11 -9.87 -21.87
N GLY A 201 12.94 -8.86 -22.12
CA GLY A 201 12.62 -7.49 -21.69
C GLY A 201 13.46 -6.45 -22.42
N ALA A 202 13.25 -5.20 -22.03
CA ALA A 202 14.08 -4.08 -22.39
C ALA A 202 14.47 -3.30 -21.13
N VAL A 203 15.60 -2.60 -21.16
CA VAL A 203 16.02 -1.75 -20.04
C VAL A 203 15.06 -0.56 -19.96
N GLU A 204 14.22 -0.48 -18.94
CA GLU A 204 13.17 0.56 -18.86
C GLU A 204 13.41 1.61 -17.79
N TYR A 205 14.14 1.28 -16.72
CA TYR A 205 14.41 2.16 -15.58
C TYR A 205 15.52 1.54 -14.74
N ALA A 206 16.00 2.26 -13.73
CA ALA A 206 16.94 1.70 -12.78
C ALA A 206 16.27 0.63 -11.91
N GLY A 207 16.77 -0.60 -11.92
CA GLY A 207 16.05 -1.72 -11.30
C GLY A 207 16.81 -3.03 -11.19
N VAL A 208 16.29 -3.96 -10.40
CA VAL A 208 16.91 -5.27 -10.17
C VAL A 208 15.89 -6.38 -10.34
N TYR A 209 16.22 -7.38 -11.15
CA TYR A 209 15.34 -8.49 -11.46
C TYR A 209 15.80 -9.77 -10.72
N PRO A 210 14.97 -10.34 -9.83
CA PRO A 210 15.23 -11.67 -9.30
C PRO A 210 14.97 -12.75 -10.37
N LEU A 211 15.85 -13.74 -10.45
CA LEU A 211 15.79 -14.88 -11.37
C LEU A 211 15.74 -16.18 -10.58
N GLY A 212 14.84 -17.10 -10.95
CA GLY A 212 14.58 -18.34 -10.21
C GLY A 212 13.79 -18.14 -8.92
N ASP A 213 13.59 -19.25 -8.21
CA ASP A 213 12.90 -19.28 -6.92
C ASP A 213 13.92 -19.42 -5.78
N SER A 214 13.60 -18.81 -4.64
CA SER A 214 14.30 -19.08 -3.37
C SER A 214 14.10 -20.56 -3.00
N PRO A 215 15.13 -21.25 -2.51
CA PRO A 215 15.00 -22.60 -2.01
C PRO A 215 14.02 -22.69 -0.82
N ASP A 216 13.42 -23.88 -0.64
CA ASP A 216 12.37 -24.12 0.35
C ASP A 216 12.83 -23.85 1.78
N PHE A 217 11.99 -23.15 2.53
CA PHE A 217 12.18 -22.79 3.93
C PHE A 217 11.56 -23.84 4.86
N ASP A 218 12.29 -24.35 5.85
CA ASP A 218 11.75 -25.23 6.89
C ASP A 218 11.28 -24.42 8.12
N PRO A 219 9.95 -24.24 8.32
CA PRO A 219 9.39 -23.51 9.45
C PRO A 219 9.53 -24.22 10.80
N ASN A 220 10.09 -25.43 10.85
CA ASN A 220 10.23 -26.20 12.09
C ASN A 220 11.54 -25.92 12.84
N LEU A 221 12.47 -25.15 12.25
CA LEU A 221 13.77 -24.84 12.85
C LEU A 221 13.75 -23.66 13.84
N TYR A 222 12.60 -23.01 14.07
CA TYR A 222 12.51 -21.75 14.83
C TYR A 222 11.58 -21.85 16.05
N GLU A 223 11.96 -21.18 17.14
CA GLU A 223 11.15 -21.04 18.36
C GLU A 223 9.90 -20.20 18.09
N ARG A 224 8.73 -20.67 18.54
CA ARG A 224 7.42 -20.03 18.29
C ARG A 224 6.84 -19.30 19.51
N ASP A 225 7.52 -19.37 20.65
CA ASP A 225 7.11 -18.63 21.86
C ASP A 225 7.69 -17.22 21.83
N TRP A 226 6.84 -16.28 21.41
CA TRP A 226 7.20 -14.87 21.25
C TRP A 226 7.62 -14.18 22.55
N ASP A 227 6.96 -14.50 23.66
CA ASP A 227 7.25 -13.84 24.93
C ASP A 227 8.55 -14.37 25.53
N SER A 228 8.82 -15.67 25.36
CA SER A 228 10.13 -16.28 25.65
C SER A 228 11.24 -15.61 24.86
N LEU A 229 11.10 -15.57 23.52
CA LEU A 229 12.10 -14.98 22.63
C LEU A 229 12.33 -13.49 22.94
N TRP A 230 11.26 -12.73 23.16
CA TRP A 230 11.33 -11.31 23.49
C TRP A 230 12.14 -11.04 24.76
N ASN A 231 11.87 -11.78 25.85
CA ASN A 231 12.55 -11.57 27.12
C ASN A 231 14.03 -11.97 27.04
N GLN A 232 14.32 -13.10 26.39
CA GLN A 232 15.70 -13.57 26.21
C GLN A 232 16.53 -12.57 25.39
N THR A 233 15.99 -12.08 24.27
CA THR A 233 16.73 -11.15 23.41
C THR A 233 16.87 -9.78 24.06
N ARG A 234 15.85 -9.29 24.76
CA ARG A 234 15.90 -7.98 25.43
C ARG A 234 17.07 -7.87 26.40
N GLU A 235 17.30 -8.86 27.26
CA GLU A 235 18.39 -8.80 28.25
C GLU A 235 19.77 -8.78 27.59
N ILE A 236 19.97 -9.60 26.55
CA ILE A 236 21.24 -9.66 25.79
C ILE A 236 21.51 -8.33 25.07
N GLU A 237 20.47 -7.73 24.50
CA GLU A 237 20.57 -6.51 23.71
C GLU A 237 20.79 -5.26 24.57
N ILE A 238 20.27 -5.25 25.81
CA ILE A 238 20.61 -4.23 26.82
C ILE A 238 22.12 -4.27 27.13
N LEU A 239 22.70 -5.46 27.32
CA LEU A 239 24.14 -5.60 27.56
C LEU A 239 25.00 -5.16 26.36
N ARG A 240 24.46 -5.22 25.14
CA ARG A 240 25.11 -4.68 23.94
C ARG A 240 25.01 -3.16 23.90
N ALA A 241 23.83 -2.61 24.20
CA ALA A 241 23.60 -1.17 24.30
C ALA A 241 24.54 -0.48 25.31
N GLU A 242 24.78 -1.13 26.46
CA GLU A 242 25.69 -0.63 27.51
C GLU A 242 27.17 -0.56 27.08
N ARG A 243 27.56 -1.19 25.96
CA ARG A 243 28.93 -1.08 25.40
C ARG A 243 29.18 0.25 24.70
N ILE A 244 28.13 1.05 24.47
CA ILE A 244 28.22 2.36 23.84
C ILE A 244 28.49 3.42 24.90
N HIS A 245 29.70 3.97 24.91
CA HIS A 245 30.16 4.93 25.93
C HIS A 245 29.82 6.38 25.60
N VAL A 246 29.31 6.63 24.39
CA VAL A 246 29.05 7.96 23.86
C VAL A 246 27.60 8.05 23.42
N ALA A 247 26.82 8.90 24.08
CA ALA A 247 25.55 9.37 23.55
C ALA A 247 25.84 10.52 22.59
N PHE A 248 25.36 10.41 21.36
CA PHE A 248 25.52 11.46 20.35
C PHE A 248 24.45 12.53 20.46
N THR A 249 23.30 12.20 21.04
CA THR A 249 22.13 13.07 21.12
C THR A 249 21.50 13.04 22.53
N LYS A 250 20.57 13.97 22.80
CA LYS A 250 19.89 14.06 24.09
C LYS A 250 18.75 13.05 24.27
N SER A 251 18.03 12.77 23.19
CA SER A 251 16.81 11.94 23.19
C SER A 251 17.02 10.55 22.61
N GLY A 252 18.17 10.25 22.00
CA GLY A 252 18.45 8.96 21.37
C GLY A 252 17.69 8.70 20.06
N SER A 253 16.54 9.35 19.86
CA SER A 253 15.78 9.33 18.62
C SER A 253 15.05 10.66 18.32
N GLN A 254 14.71 10.88 17.05
CA GLN A 254 13.97 12.05 16.60
C GLN A 254 13.28 11.78 15.26
N ALA A 255 12.00 12.13 15.15
CA ALA A 255 11.29 12.13 13.86
C ALA A 255 11.78 13.29 12.98
N ALA A 256 11.93 13.04 11.68
CA ALA A 256 12.26 14.06 10.69
C ALA A 256 11.64 13.74 9.33
N SER A 257 11.81 14.66 8.39
CA SER A 257 11.40 14.47 6.99
C SER A 257 12.60 14.20 6.10
N VAL A 258 12.40 13.38 5.07
CA VAL A 258 13.43 13.12 4.05
C VAL A 258 13.63 14.39 3.20
N PRO A 259 14.87 14.72 2.81
CA PRO A 259 15.11 15.72 1.77
C PRO A 259 14.33 15.41 0.49
N LEU A 260 13.63 16.39 -0.07
CA LEU A 260 12.69 16.17 -1.19
C LEU A 260 13.32 15.47 -2.40
N ASN A 261 14.57 15.82 -2.74
CA ASN A 261 15.33 15.19 -3.83
C ASN A 261 15.62 13.70 -3.58
N VAL A 262 15.95 13.33 -2.33
CA VAL A 262 16.16 11.93 -1.96
C VAL A 262 14.83 11.19 -1.94
N TRP A 263 13.78 11.80 -1.38
CA TRP A 263 12.45 11.20 -1.31
C TRP A 263 11.89 10.88 -2.69
N ALA A 264 12.03 11.82 -3.63
CA ALA A 264 11.66 11.65 -5.01
C ALA A 264 12.30 10.41 -5.66
N SER A 265 13.61 10.28 -5.50
CA SER A 265 14.36 9.16 -6.07
C SER A 265 13.95 7.82 -5.43
N VAL A 266 13.78 7.79 -4.11
CA VAL A 266 13.32 6.59 -3.37
C VAL A 266 11.92 6.17 -3.81
N ALA A 267 10.98 7.12 -3.87
CA ALA A 267 9.61 6.86 -4.27
C ALA A 267 9.53 6.34 -5.71
N ALA A 268 10.19 7.03 -6.65
CA ALA A 268 10.22 6.62 -8.06
C ALA A 268 10.79 5.19 -8.22
N TYR A 269 11.89 4.91 -7.55
CA TYR A 269 12.50 3.59 -7.57
C TYR A 269 11.56 2.51 -6.99
N TYR A 270 10.95 2.77 -5.83
CA TYR A 270 10.02 1.84 -5.19
C TYR A 270 8.85 1.46 -6.11
N HIS A 271 8.17 2.45 -6.69
CA HIS A 271 6.99 2.19 -7.51
C HIS A 271 7.31 1.50 -8.83
N ASN A 272 8.49 1.74 -9.40
CA ASN A 272 8.97 1.00 -10.56
C ASN A 272 9.33 -0.46 -10.20
N ASN A 273 9.86 -0.71 -9.00
CA ASN A 273 10.47 -2.00 -8.65
C ASN A 273 9.65 -2.86 -7.65
N ARG A 274 8.52 -2.39 -7.11
CA ARG A 274 7.76 -3.11 -6.07
C ARG A 274 7.33 -4.53 -6.43
N ASN A 275 7.08 -4.77 -7.72
CA ASN A 275 6.70 -6.08 -8.26
C ASN A 275 7.91 -7.01 -8.48
N HIS A 276 9.13 -6.50 -8.36
CA HIS A 276 10.39 -7.24 -8.49
C HIS A 276 11.05 -7.51 -7.13
N SER A 277 10.29 -7.41 -6.03
CA SER A 277 10.76 -7.84 -4.71
C SER A 277 10.94 -9.36 -4.65
N PHE A 278 11.80 -9.85 -3.76
CA PHE A 278 11.99 -11.28 -3.49
C PHE A 278 12.05 -11.53 -1.97
N ARG A 279 11.92 -12.79 -1.53
CA ARG A 279 11.91 -13.11 -0.10
C ARG A 279 13.28 -12.79 0.51
N GLU A 280 13.28 -12.14 1.67
CA GLU A 280 14.51 -11.93 2.42
C GLU A 280 14.89 -13.25 3.13
N GLU A 281 15.94 -13.90 2.63
CA GLU A 281 16.45 -15.16 3.19
C GLU A 281 17.40 -14.89 4.37
N TRP A 282 17.14 -15.56 5.49
CA TRP A 282 17.98 -15.52 6.70
C TRP A 282 18.50 -16.92 7.00
N GLN A 283 19.78 -17.03 7.38
CA GLN A 283 20.36 -18.32 7.73
C GLN A 283 19.69 -18.92 8.98
N PRO A 284 19.39 -20.24 8.98
CA PRO A 284 18.89 -20.96 10.15
C PRO A 284 19.79 -20.87 11.38
N ALA A 285 21.08 -20.59 11.19
CA ALA A 285 22.06 -20.46 12.27
C ALA A 285 22.37 -19.00 12.66
N SER A 286 21.64 -18.01 12.13
CA SER A 286 21.83 -16.63 12.60
C SER A 286 20.88 -16.36 13.75
N ASP A 287 21.39 -16.48 14.97
CA ASP A 287 20.74 -16.12 16.26
C ASP A 287 20.39 -14.62 16.37
N ARG A 288 20.30 -13.92 15.23
CA ARG A 288 20.25 -12.46 15.07
C ARG A 288 19.16 -12.00 14.10
N ALA A 289 18.30 -12.89 13.60
CA ALA A 289 17.17 -12.46 12.80
C ALA A 289 16.17 -11.71 13.71
N THR A 290 16.04 -10.41 13.51
CA THR A 290 15.21 -9.55 14.37
C THR A 290 13.75 -9.48 13.96
N VAL A 291 13.39 -10.13 12.83
CA VAL A 291 12.04 -10.13 12.26
C VAL A 291 11.46 -11.55 12.28
N ASN A 292 10.14 -11.68 12.35
CA ASN A 292 9.45 -12.98 12.34
C ASN A 292 9.24 -13.58 10.94
N PHE A 293 10.29 -13.64 10.12
CA PHE A 293 10.18 -14.10 8.72
C PHE A 293 9.68 -15.55 8.56
N TRP A 294 9.70 -16.33 9.65
CA TRP A 294 9.18 -17.70 9.74
C TRP A 294 7.65 -17.77 9.87
N GLU A 295 7.01 -16.70 10.33
CA GLU A 295 5.54 -16.58 10.47
C GLU A 295 4.93 -15.68 9.40
N ALA A 296 5.56 -14.53 9.15
CA ALA A 296 5.09 -13.53 8.21
C ALA A 296 6.21 -13.27 7.18
N PRO A 297 5.97 -13.55 5.88
CA PRO A 297 7.01 -13.41 4.88
C PRO A 297 7.46 -11.96 4.76
N VAL A 298 8.77 -11.75 4.81
CA VAL A 298 9.41 -10.45 4.58
C VAL A 298 10.02 -10.48 3.19
N ARG A 299 9.82 -9.42 2.42
CA ARG A 299 10.38 -9.26 1.07
C ARG A 299 11.32 -8.08 1.02
N ILE A 300 12.20 -8.05 0.02
CA ILE A 300 13.14 -6.95 -0.19
C ILE A 300 13.21 -6.59 -1.68
N ILE A 301 13.29 -5.30 -1.97
CA ILE A 301 13.67 -4.76 -3.27
C ILE A 301 15.16 -4.40 -3.19
N ALA A 302 15.99 -5.04 -4.01
CA ALA A 302 17.41 -4.73 -4.10
C ALA A 302 17.66 -3.33 -4.67
N LEU A 303 18.86 -2.77 -4.49
CA LEU A 303 19.20 -1.41 -4.94
C LEU A 303 20.48 -1.41 -5.78
N PRO A 304 20.51 -0.69 -6.91
CA PRO A 304 21.73 -0.46 -7.68
C PRO A 304 22.83 0.27 -6.88
N PRO A 305 24.12 -0.05 -7.09
CA PRO A 305 25.21 0.52 -6.33
C PRO A 305 25.29 2.05 -6.35
N LYS A 306 25.09 2.72 -7.50
CA LYS A 306 25.14 4.19 -7.56
C LYS A 306 23.96 4.83 -6.86
N LEU A 307 22.76 4.26 -7.01
CA LEU A 307 21.57 4.75 -6.30
C LEU A 307 21.75 4.60 -4.79
N LYS A 308 22.21 3.43 -4.36
CA LYS A 308 22.53 3.16 -2.96
C LYS A 308 23.52 4.19 -2.41
N LEU A 309 24.62 4.47 -3.12
CA LEU A 309 25.60 5.47 -2.70
C LEU A 309 24.98 6.87 -2.62
N GLY A 310 24.28 7.31 -3.67
CA GLY A 310 23.69 8.65 -3.73
C GLY A 310 22.65 8.92 -2.64
N TRP A 311 21.79 7.95 -2.33
CA TRP A 311 20.84 8.06 -1.23
C TRP A 311 21.54 8.08 0.13
N HIS A 312 22.54 7.22 0.31
CA HIS A 312 23.27 7.11 1.57
C HIS A 312 24.01 8.41 1.91
N GLU A 313 24.63 9.05 0.91
CA GLU A 313 25.27 10.36 1.04
C GLU A 313 24.24 11.49 1.24
N GLY A 314 23.14 11.49 0.47
CA GLY A 314 22.09 12.52 0.56
C GLY A 314 21.44 12.57 1.95
N LEU A 315 21.28 11.41 2.59
CA LEU A 315 20.72 11.29 3.94
C LEU A 315 21.74 11.58 5.06
N ALA A 316 23.05 11.51 4.78
CA ALA A 316 24.09 11.64 5.80
C ALA A 316 24.10 13.01 6.47
N SER A 317 23.80 14.08 5.71
CA SER A 317 23.76 15.46 6.21
C SER A 317 22.73 15.64 7.33
N LEU A 318 21.57 15.00 7.19
CA LEU A 318 20.48 15.05 8.16
C LEU A 318 20.85 14.32 9.45
N VAL A 319 21.46 13.13 9.35
CA VAL A 319 21.94 12.37 10.53
C VAL A 319 23.06 13.12 11.24
N SER A 320 24.01 13.68 10.48
CA SER A 320 25.12 14.46 11.02
C SER A 320 24.62 15.71 11.75
N GLY A 321 23.71 16.47 11.14
CA GLY A 321 23.10 17.66 11.75
C GLY A 321 22.36 17.35 13.05
N TRP A 322 21.59 16.26 13.07
CA TRP A 322 20.91 15.77 14.27
C TRP A 322 21.89 15.38 15.39
N ALA A 323 23.00 14.75 15.02
CA ALA A 323 24.09 14.37 15.93
C ALA A 323 25.03 15.54 16.28
N GLY A 324 24.61 16.80 16.10
CA GLY A 324 25.41 17.98 16.47
C GLY A 324 26.62 18.24 15.57
N GLY A 325 26.55 17.82 14.30
CA GLY A 325 27.59 18.04 13.29
C GLY A 325 28.73 17.02 13.33
N VAL A 326 28.52 15.84 13.91
CA VAL A 326 29.51 14.75 13.90
C VAL A 326 29.77 14.33 12.46
N GLU A 327 31.04 14.26 12.05
CA GLU A 327 31.40 13.69 10.75
C GLU A 327 31.08 12.19 10.72
N LEU A 328 30.29 11.79 9.73
CA LEU A 328 29.84 10.42 9.56
C LEU A 328 30.49 9.80 8.32
N GLU A 329 30.78 8.51 8.40
CA GLU A 329 31.06 7.69 7.23
C GLU A 329 29.88 6.70 7.02
N PRO A 330 29.37 6.58 5.78
CA PRO A 330 28.32 5.63 5.46
C PRO A 330 28.81 4.19 5.66
N THR A 331 28.02 3.34 6.32
CA THR A 331 28.39 1.93 6.54
C THR A 331 27.50 0.96 5.79
N GLN A 332 26.19 1.04 6.00
CA GLN A 332 25.26 0.16 5.32
C GLN A 332 23.97 0.90 4.95
N LEU A 333 23.53 0.71 3.71
CA LEU A 333 22.17 1.02 3.26
C LEU A 333 21.58 -0.25 2.68
N TYR A 334 20.45 -0.68 3.23
CA TYR A 334 19.79 -1.91 2.79
C TYR A 334 18.81 -1.64 1.65
N GLY A 335 18.32 -2.71 1.02
CA GLY A 335 17.19 -2.60 0.10
C GLY A 335 15.91 -2.10 0.78
N ILE A 336 14.86 -1.89 -0.01
CA ILE A 336 13.55 -1.53 0.53
C ILE A 336 12.87 -2.80 1.03
N ARG A 337 12.74 -2.94 2.35
CA ARG A 337 12.11 -4.12 2.97
C ARG A 337 10.61 -3.92 3.07
N ILE A 338 9.85 -4.91 2.62
CA ILE A 338 8.39 -4.94 2.64
C ILE A 338 7.95 -5.97 3.69
N TYR A 339 7.32 -5.47 4.74
CA TYR A 339 6.68 -6.25 5.79
C TYR A 339 5.25 -6.58 5.37
N SER A 340 4.79 -7.78 5.72
CA SER A 340 3.43 -8.25 5.43
C SER A 340 2.61 -8.37 6.71
N ARG A 341 1.30 -8.56 6.58
CA ARG A 341 0.41 -8.78 7.72
C ARG A 341 0.99 -9.83 8.69
N GLY A 342 1.03 -9.48 9.97
CA GLY A 342 1.59 -10.34 11.02
C GLY A 342 3.07 -10.11 11.29
N SER A 343 3.78 -9.30 10.49
CA SER A 343 5.20 -9.00 10.73
C SER A 343 5.43 -8.34 12.10
N ARG A 344 6.52 -8.71 12.78
CA ARG A 344 6.98 -8.23 14.10
C ARG A 344 8.48 -7.97 14.07
N LEU A 345 8.95 -7.18 15.02
CA LEU A 345 10.37 -6.91 15.23
C LEU A 345 10.70 -7.10 16.72
N ILE A 346 11.55 -8.09 17.04
CA ILE A 346 12.05 -8.30 18.42
C ILE A 346 12.95 -7.13 18.85
N PRO A 347 13.09 -6.88 20.16
CA PRO A 347 13.95 -5.83 20.67
C PRO A 347 15.41 -6.15 20.38
N HIS A 348 16.11 -5.17 19.78
CA HIS A 348 17.53 -5.27 19.47
C HIS A 348 18.19 -3.89 19.41
N VAL A 349 19.52 -3.91 19.44
CA VAL A 349 20.39 -2.83 18.98
C VAL A 349 21.18 -3.30 17.76
N ASP A 350 21.50 -2.35 16.90
CA ASP A 350 22.29 -2.59 15.70
C ASP A 350 23.77 -2.89 16.02
N ARG A 351 24.56 -3.18 15.00
CA ARG A 351 25.99 -3.52 15.13
C ARG A 351 26.78 -2.36 15.76
N GLU A 352 27.45 -2.66 16.86
CA GLU A 352 28.18 -1.68 17.68
C GLU A 352 29.40 -1.08 16.95
N ASP A 353 29.90 -1.70 15.88
CA ASP A 353 31.10 -1.26 15.17
C ASP A 353 30.81 -0.43 13.92
N THR A 354 29.63 -0.62 13.32
CA THR A 354 29.25 -0.01 12.03
C THR A 354 27.97 0.82 12.08
N HIS A 355 27.08 0.66 13.06
CA HIS A 355 25.73 1.24 13.03
C HIS A 355 25.47 2.14 14.24
N ALA A 356 26.32 3.15 14.46
CA ALA A 356 26.19 4.08 15.59
C ALA A 356 24.90 4.91 15.51
N LEU A 357 24.67 5.46 14.32
CA LEU A 357 23.58 6.38 14.02
C LEU A 357 22.89 5.89 12.77
N SER A 358 21.56 5.84 12.82
CA SER A 358 20.77 5.25 11.76
C SER A 358 19.48 6.01 11.54
N LEU A 359 18.84 5.68 10.43
CA LEU A 359 17.51 6.12 10.10
C LEU A 359 16.68 4.96 9.56
N ILE A 360 15.38 5.06 9.81
CA ILE A 360 14.35 4.25 9.16
C ILE A 360 13.38 5.20 8.47
N LEU A 361 13.19 5.01 7.17
CA LEU A 361 12.26 5.78 6.35
C LEU A 361 11.08 4.89 5.97
N ASN A 362 9.86 5.35 6.25
CA ASN A 362 8.66 4.75 5.68
C ASN A 362 8.54 5.17 4.20
N VAL A 363 8.69 4.21 3.29
CA VAL A 363 8.64 4.41 1.84
C VAL A 363 7.22 4.33 1.32
N ASP A 364 6.43 3.37 1.80
CA ASP A 364 5.04 3.22 1.43
C ASP A 364 4.34 2.29 2.42
N GLN A 365 3.02 2.39 2.54
CA GLN A 365 2.23 1.49 3.38
C GLN A 365 0.80 1.39 2.85
N GLY A 366 0.23 0.19 2.89
CA GLY A 366 -1.10 -0.08 2.35
C GLY A 366 -1.95 -0.92 3.28
N GLY A 367 -3.25 -0.60 3.31
CA GLY A 367 -4.26 -1.33 4.08
C GLY A 367 -3.96 -1.41 5.57
N ILE A 368 -3.40 -0.34 6.17
CA ILE A 368 -3.07 -0.28 7.60
C ILE A 368 -4.35 -0.17 8.44
N ASP A 369 -4.70 -1.24 9.15
CA ASP A 369 -5.85 -1.31 10.04
C ASP A 369 -5.57 -0.65 11.39
N GLU A 370 -4.34 -0.79 11.90
CA GLU A 370 -3.85 -0.22 13.15
C GLU A 370 -2.44 0.34 12.95
N GLU A 371 -2.15 1.49 13.57
CA GLU A 371 -0.82 2.09 13.51
C GLU A 371 0.26 1.11 13.98
N TRP A 372 1.32 1.02 13.19
CA TRP A 372 2.45 0.15 13.46
C TRP A 372 3.66 1.01 13.79
N ALA A 373 3.78 1.38 15.07
CA ALA A 373 4.87 2.24 15.55
C ALA A 373 6.18 1.47 15.70
N LEU A 374 7.31 2.16 15.52
CA LEU A 374 8.61 1.71 16.01
C LEU A 374 8.76 2.19 17.46
N GLU A 375 8.95 1.25 18.37
CA GLU A 375 9.20 1.49 19.79
C GLU A 375 10.72 1.62 19.99
N VAL A 376 11.17 2.69 20.65
CA VAL A 376 12.58 3.01 20.91
C VAL A 376 12.75 3.36 22.39
N ASP A 377 13.61 2.63 23.09
CA ASP A 377 14.03 2.91 24.46
C ASP A 377 15.36 3.69 24.42
N ASP A 378 15.38 4.88 25.02
CA ASP A 378 16.58 5.73 25.11
C ASP A 378 17.63 5.20 26.09
N MET A 379 17.32 4.11 26.81
CA MET A 379 18.19 3.42 27.77
C MET A 379 18.60 4.26 28.98
N LEU A 380 17.87 5.34 29.30
CA LEU A 380 18.17 6.21 30.46
C LEU A 380 17.54 5.72 31.77
N GLY A 381 16.79 4.61 31.76
CA GLY A 381 16.31 3.93 32.97
C GLY A 381 15.34 4.74 33.84
N ARG A 382 14.67 5.74 33.25
CA ARG A 382 13.68 6.62 33.89
C ARG A 382 12.28 6.39 33.30
N GLU A 383 11.23 6.71 34.04
CA GLU A 383 9.86 6.66 33.54
C GLU A 383 9.73 7.57 32.29
N GLY A 384 9.26 7.00 31.17
CA GLY A 384 9.19 7.67 29.88
C GLY A 384 10.43 7.56 28.99
N SER A 385 11.35 6.60 29.23
CA SER A 385 12.48 6.29 28.33
C SER A 385 12.05 5.59 27.03
N GLU A 386 10.89 4.93 27.04
CA GLU A 386 10.30 4.28 25.87
C GLU A 386 9.44 5.27 25.07
N HIS A 387 9.71 5.36 23.77
CA HIS A 387 9.03 6.23 22.82
C HIS A 387 8.50 5.40 21.65
N ALA A 388 7.22 5.56 21.31
CA ALA A 388 6.63 4.93 20.14
C ALA A 388 6.43 5.97 19.04
N GLN A 389 7.01 5.74 17.86
CA GLN A 389 6.86 6.62 16.71
C GLN A 389 6.16 5.90 15.55
N THR A 390 4.96 6.36 15.20
CA THR A 390 4.32 6.02 13.93
C THR A 390 4.88 6.93 12.83
N LEU A 391 5.17 6.35 11.66
CA LEU A 391 5.66 7.08 10.49
C LEU A 391 4.64 6.95 9.37
N SER A 392 4.38 8.04 8.65
CA SER A 392 3.71 8.02 7.34
C SER A 392 4.74 7.96 6.20
N PRO A 393 4.36 7.57 4.97
CA PRO A 393 5.25 7.63 3.82
C PRO A 393 5.94 8.99 3.69
N GLY A 394 7.27 8.99 3.52
CA GLY A 394 8.11 10.19 3.43
C GLY A 394 8.63 10.72 4.77
N GLN A 395 8.14 10.17 5.88
CA GLN A 395 8.68 10.42 7.21
C GLN A 395 9.75 9.39 7.58
N LEU A 396 10.75 9.85 8.31
CA LEU A 396 11.78 8.99 8.87
C LEU A 396 11.91 9.20 10.38
N LEU A 397 12.48 8.19 11.05
CA LEU A 397 12.96 8.29 12.41
C LEU A 397 14.48 8.15 12.40
N LEU A 398 15.16 9.13 12.99
CA LEU A 398 16.58 9.09 13.32
C LEU A 398 16.76 8.47 14.70
N TYR A 399 17.74 7.60 14.87
CA TYR A 399 17.99 6.98 16.17
C TYR A 399 19.45 6.49 16.31
N GLU A 400 19.93 6.49 17.55
CA GLU A 400 21.24 5.96 17.94
C GLU A 400 21.15 4.43 18.00
N SER A 401 21.05 3.79 16.85
CA SER A 401 20.66 2.38 16.72
C SER A 401 21.50 1.36 17.47
N ALA A 402 22.77 1.64 17.73
CA ALA A 402 23.63 0.76 18.54
C ALA A 402 23.45 0.97 20.06
N ARG A 403 22.84 2.09 20.48
CA ARG A 403 22.62 2.46 21.90
C ARG A 403 21.15 2.32 22.31
N CYS A 404 20.23 2.71 21.45
CA CYS A 404 18.80 2.72 21.72
C CYS A 404 18.18 1.39 21.30
N LEU A 405 17.63 0.66 22.29
CA LEU A 405 16.92 -0.58 22.04
C LEU A 405 15.65 -0.27 21.25
N HIS A 406 15.40 -0.97 20.15
CA HIS A 406 14.26 -0.68 19.30
C HIS A 406 13.55 -1.95 18.82
N SER A 407 12.23 -1.84 18.63
CA SER A 407 11.35 -2.99 18.41
C SER A 407 10.00 -2.62 17.80
N ARG A 408 9.25 -3.64 17.36
CA ARG A 408 7.84 -3.55 16.97
C ARG A 408 7.13 -4.74 17.59
N LYS A 409 6.77 -4.59 18.86
CA LYS A 409 6.16 -5.67 19.66
C LYS A 409 4.84 -6.15 19.09
N LYS A 410 4.00 -5.20 18.67
CA LYS A 410 2.70 -5.50 18.06
C LYS A 410 2.90 -6.02 16.63
N PRO A 411 2.16 -7.05 16.20
CA PRO A 411 2.16 -7.48 14.81
C PRO A 411 1.59 -6.39 13.90
N LEU A 412 2.12 -6.29 12.68
CA LEU A 412 1.55 -5.46 11.63
C LEU A 412 0.12 -5.92 11.34
N ARG A 413 -0.85 -5.05 11.60
CA ARG A 413 -2.23 -5.21 11.14
C ARG A 413 -2.43 -4.32 9.92
N GLY A 414 -1.94 -4.80 8.79
CA GLY A 414 -2.19 -4.18 7.50
C GLY A 414 -1.71 -5.04 6.33
N GLU A 415 -1.93 -4.60 5.10
CA GLU A 415 -1.53 -5.36 3.91
C GLU A 415 -0.01 -5.37 3.75
N TYR A 416 0.62 -4.19 3.79
CA TYR A 416 2.07 -4.07 3.74
C TYR A 416 2.60 -2.80 4.40
N TYR A 417 3.88 -2.82 4.77
CA TYR A 417 4.63 -1.66 5.25
C TYR A 417 6.06 -1.72 4.67
N ALA A 418 6.47 -0.72 3.91
CA ALA A 418 7.76 -0.68 3.21
C ALA A 418 8.73 0.31 3.87
N ASN A 419 9.91 -0.16 4.25
CA ASN A 419 10.92 0.64 4.93
C ASN A 419 12.28 0.61 4.22
N LEU A 420 12.94 1.76 4.20
CA LEU A 420 14.35 1.92 3.84
C LEU A 420 15.17 2.17 5.11
N PHE A 421 16.36 1.57 5.19
CA PHE A 421 17.24 1.65 6.36
C PHE A 421 18.63 2.12 5.92
N ALA A 422 19.17 3.12 6.59
CA ALA A 422 20.53 3.60 6.36
C ALA A 422 21.27 3.78 7.70
N HIS A 423 22.52 3.37 7.72
CA HIS A 423 23.37 3.26 8.91
C HIS A 423 24.72 3.95 8.67
N TYR A 424 25.24 4.54 9.73
CA TYR A 424 26.45 5.34 9.72
C TYR A 424 27.30 5.07 10.96
N ARG A 425 28.60 5.29 10.85
CA ARG A 425 29.51 5.35 12.01
C ARG A 425 30.26 6.68 12.05
N PRO A 426 30.75 7.12 13.22
CA PRO A 426 31.48 8.36 13.36
C PRO A 426 32.88 8.22 12.75
N LYS A 427 33.23 9.13 11.84
CA LYS A 427 34.51 9.12 11.14
C LYS A 427 35.67 9.38 12.12
N GLY A 428 36.69 8.52 12.09
CA GLY A 428 37.94 8.72 12.84
C GLY A 428 37.83 8.59 14.36
N ARG A 429 36.72 8.12 14.92
CA ARG A 429 36.54 7.93 16.37
C ARG A 429 36.34 6.48 16.79
N PRO A 430 37.33 5.57 16.69
CA PRO A 430 37.14 4.13 17.00
C PRO A 430 36.82 3.78 18.47
N ARG A 431 36.63 4.76 19.37
CA ARG A 431 36.39 4.56 20.82
C ARG A 431 34.96 4.87 21.28
N TRP A 432 33.98 5.00 20.37
CA TRP A 432 32.58 5.23 20.75
C TRP A 432 31.91 3.99 21.35
N TRP A 433 32.52 2.82 21.17
CA TRP A 433 32.07 1.53 21.66
C TRP A 433 33.26 0.67 22.13
N GLU A 434 33.00 -0.31 23.00
CA GLU A 434 34.00 -1.30 23.44
C GLU A 434 33.94 -2.60 22.62
N SER A 435 35.04 -2.93 21.93
CA SER A 435 35.19 -4.22 21.24
C SER A 435 35.10 -5.38 22.23
N PRO A 436 34.37 -6.46 21.91
CA PRO A 436 34.41 -7.67 22.72
C PRO A 436 35.85 -8.18 22.68
N LYS A 437 36.62 -7.94 23.75
CA LYS A 437 37.69 -8.88 24.10
C LYS A 437 37.01 -10.25 24.09
N ALA A 438 37.61 -11.21 23.40
CA ALA A 438 37.11 -12.58 23.17
C ALA A 438 36.10 -12.98 24.25
N PRO A 439 34.90 -13.48 23.86
CA PRO A 439 33.72 -13.57 24.72
C PRO A 439 34.18 -13.94 26.11
N PRO A 440 33.83 -13.18 27.16
CA PRO A 440 34.31 -13.52 28.47
C PRO A 440 33.89 -14.97 28.67
N VAL A 441 34.87 -15.87 28.71
CA VAL A 441 34.70 -17.05 29.51
C VAL A 441 34.25 -16.46 30.82
N ILE A 442 33.02 -16.76 31.22
CA ILE A 442 32.51 -16.38 32.53
C ILE A 442 33.32 -17.22 33.52
N THR A 443 34.60 -16.90 33.69
CA THR A 443 35.38 -17.29 34.84
C THR A 443 35.04 -16.26 35.91
N ARG A 444 34.49 -16.77 37.01
CA ARG A 444 34.01 -16.14 38.27
C ARG A 444 34.87 -15.06 38.95
N ALA A 445 35.75 -14.35 38.26
CA ALA A 445 36.67 -13.38 38.85
C ALA A 445 36.59 -12.03 38.12
N GLY A 446 35.47 -11.30 38.27
CA GLY A 446 35.40 -9.93 37.79
C GLY A 446 34.05 -9.20 37.90
N GLY A 447 32.95 -9.91 38.09
CA GLY A 447 31.63 -9.27 38.31
C GLY A 447 31.62 -8.45 39.61
N ARG A 448 30.89 -7.32 39.60
CA ARG A 448 30.63 -6.50 40.80
C ARG A 448 30.04 -7.43 41.88
N ARG A 449 30.78 -7.65 42.96
CA ARG A 449 30.34 -8.48 44.09
C ARG A 449 29.19 -7.76 44.79
N LEU A 450 28.08 -8.46 44.97
CA LEU A 450 26.96 -8.00 45.77
C LEU A 450 26.99 -8.73 47.12
N GLU A 451 26.79 -7.98 48.20
CA GLU A 451 26.65 -8.52 49.55
C GLU A 451 25.26 -8.18 50.08
N PHE A 452 24.53 -9.16 50.60
CA PHE A 452 23.24 -8.97 51.24
C PHE A 452 23.08 -9.94 52.42
N ASN A 453 22.31 -9.58 53.44
CA ASN A 453 22.03 -10.50 54.55
C ASN A 453 20.74 -11.27 54.28
N VAL A 454 20.75 -12.55 54.65
CA VAL A 454 19.56 -13.39 54.69
C VAL A 454 19.27 -13.73 56.14
N GLN A 455 18.07 -13.41 56.61
CA GLN A 455 17.61 -13.75 57.96
C GLN A 455 16.45 -14.75 57.90
N ASN A 456 16.50 -15.77 58.74
CA ASN A 456 15.37 -16.66 58.99
C ASN A 456 14.44 -15.98 60.00
N GLY A 457 13.28 -15.49 59.55
CA GLY A 457 12.30 -14.77 60.37
C GLY A 457 11.39 -15.65 61.24
N GLY A 458 11.52 -16.99 61.17
CA GLY A 458 10.61 -17.89 61.89
C GLY A 458 10.33 -19.27 61.26
N ALA A 459 11.03 -19.68 60.19
CA ALA A 459 10.94 -21.03 59.65
C ALA A 459 11.79 -22.02 60.48
N SER A 460 11.29 -23.24 60.70
CA SER A 460 11.96 -24.24 61.57
C SER A 460 13.37 -24.62 61.12
N GLN A 461 13.65 -24.62 59.82
CA GLN A 461 14.99 -24.71 59.25
C GLN A 461 14.97 -24.10 57.84
N LEU A 462 15.93 -23.21 57.56
CA LEU A 462 16.03 -22.52 56.28
C LEU A 462 17.35 -22.87 55.59
N HIS A 463 17.29 -23.64 54.52
CA HIS A 463 18.45 -24.06 53.77
C HIS A 463 18.66 -23.17 52.54
N LEU A 464 19.86 -22.62 52.39
CA LEU A 464 20.27 -21.82 51.24
C LEU A 464 21.05 -22.70 50.27
N PHE A 465 20.73 -22.62 48.98
CA PHE A 465 21.44 -23.34 47.91
C PHE A 465 21.84 -22.40 46.75
N TRP A 466 23.03 -22.59 46.20
CA TRP A 466 23.42 -22.07 44.90
C TRP A 466 22.93 -22.99 43.80
N GLN A 467 22.37 -22.45 42.72
CA GLN A 467 22.15 -23.24 41.51
C GLN A 467 23.48 -23.35 40.74
N THR A 468 23.89 -24.57 40.42
CA THR A 468 25.10 -24.84 39.63
C THR A 468 24.80 -24.72 38.14
N GLU A 469 25.84 -24.54 37.33
CA GLU A 469 25.74 -24.41 35.86
C GLU A 469 25.13 -25.64 35.18
N ALA A 470 25.20 -26.82 35.82
CA ALA A 470 24.56 -28.05 35.35
C ALA A 470 23.07 -28.17 35.77
N GLY A 471 22.49 -27.12 36.36
CA GLY A 471 21.13 -27.12 36.91
C GLY A 471 20.98 -27.82 38.27
N GLY A 472 22.08 -28.19 38.91
CA GLY A 472 22.10 -28.77 40.26
C GLY A 472 22.04 -27.71 41.37
N TYR A 473 22.01 -28.14 42.64
CA TYR A 473 21.99 -27.22 43.78
C TYR A 473 23.09 -27.57 44.80
N GLU A 474 23.94 -26.60 45.12
CA GLU A 474 24.99 -26.73 46.15
C GLU A 474 24.59 -26.00 47.44
N PRO A 475 24.66 -26.65 48.61
CA PRO A 475 24.28 -26.03 49.87
C PRO A 475 25.26 -24.91 50.26
N VAL A 476 24.72 -23.76 50.66
CA VAL A 476 25.46 -22.59 51.15
C VAL A 476 25.52 -22.62 52.66
N GLN A 477 24.36 -22.55 53.31
CA GLN A 477 24.22 -22.56 54.76
C GLN A 477 22.79 -22.96 55.15
N THR A 478 22.63 -23.50 56.35
CA THR A 478 21.32 -23.69 56.99
C THR A 478 21.20 -22.70 58.13
N LEU A 479 20.09 -21.98 58.21
CA LEU A 479 19.78 -21.00 59.25
C LEU A 479 18.64 -21.52 60.13
N GLU A 480 18.86 -21.52 61.43
CA GLU A 480 17.83 -21.77 62.44
C GLU A 480 16.94 -20.53 62.64
N PRO A 481 15.74 -20.64 63.25
CA PRO A 481 14.84 -19.50 63.44
C PRO A 481 15.54 -18.33 64.16
N GLY A 482 15.47 -17.13 63.58
CA GLY A 482 16.07 -15.90 64.10
C GLY A 482 17.50 -15.63 63.64
N GLU A 483 18.20 -16.60 63.04
CA GLU A 483 19.57 -16.44 62.57
C GLU A 483 19.65 -15.67 61.24
N SER A 484 20.75 -14.94 61.06
CA SER A 484 21.08 -14.29 59.78
C SER A 484 22.49 -14.64 59.31
N THR A 485 22.70 -14.64 58.01
CA THR A 485 24.01 -14.79 57.38
C THR A 485 24.19 -13.82 56.23
N GLN A 486 25.44 -13.38 56.02
CA GLN A 486 25.79 -12.52 54.90
C GLN A 486 26.13 -13.40 53.69
N VAL A 487 25.40 -13.21 52.59
CA VAL A 487 25.63 -13.91 51.33
C VAL A 487 26.37 -13.00 50.37
N ARG A 488 27.50 -13.48 49.84
CA ARG A 488 28.28 -12.81 48.79
C ARG A 488 27.99 -13.47 47.44
N SER A 489 27.53 -12.69 46.47
CA SER A 489 27.12 -13.18 45.14
C SER A 489 27.54 -12.24 44.00
N PHE A 490 27.16 -12.61 42.77
CA PHE A 490 27.30 -11.81 41.55
C PHE A 490 25.92 -11.58 40.91
N VAL A 491 25.78 -10.51 40.13
CA VAL A 491 24.58 -10.26 39.31
C VAL A 491 24.38 -11.44 38.34
N GLY A 492 23.17 -12.01 38.30
CA GLY A 492 22.83 -13.17 37.46
C GLY A 492 22.98 -14.54 38.12
N HIS A 493 23.45 -14.64 39.37
CA HIS A 493 23.43 -15.90 40.12
C HIS A 493 22.01 -16.23 40.63
N HIS A 494 21.58 -17.49 40.45
CA HIS A 494 20.34 -18.02 41.01
C HIS A 494 20.61 -18.74 42.33
N PHE A 495 19.77 -18.48 43.33
CA PHE A 495 19.80 -19.14 44.63
C PHE A 495 18.40 -19.64 44.98
N LYS A 496 18.38 -20.78 45.64
CA LYS A 496 17.14 -21.42 46.08
C LYS A 496 17.13 -21.50 47.58
N ILE A 497 16.07 -21.00 48.19
CA ILE A 497 15.83 -21.12 49.62
C ILE A 497 14.85 -22.28 49.81
N ARG A 498 15.20 -23.25 50.66
CA ARG A 498 14.36 -24.40 50.98
C ARG A 498 14.07 -24.40 52.47
N GLY A 499 12.82 -24.11 52.82
CA GLY A 499 12.24 -24.21 54.15
C GLY A 499 10.73 -24.43 53.99
N THR A 500 9.95 -24.31 55.06
CA THR A 500 8.48 -24.53 55.04
C THR A 500 7.69 -23.54 54.16
N CYS A 501 8.35 -22.56 53.53
CA CYS A 501 7.83 -21.75 52.42
C CYS A 501 8.80 -21.89 51.23
N SER A 502 8.29 -22.29 50.08
CA SER A 502 9.08 -22.56 48.87
C SER A 502 8.92 -21.44 47.85
N ASP A 503 9.73 -20.39 47.97
CA ASP A 503 9.87 -19.35 46.94
C ASP A 503 11.29 -19.34 46.36
N ALA A 504 11.41 -19.24 45.04
CA ALA A 504 12.68 -19.05 44.34
C ALA A 504 12.92 -17.55 44.14
N ILE A 505 14.14 -17.06 44.41
CA ILE A 505 14.49 -15.64 44.31
C ILE A 505 15.67 -15.52 43.33
N THR A 506 15.58 -14.57 42.39
CA THR A 506 16.66 -14.26 41.44
C THR A 506 17.19 -12.85 41.73
N VAL A 507 18.53 -12.69 41.89
CA VAL A 507 19.16 -11.36 42.08
C VAL A 507 19.25 -10.67 40.73
N HIS A 508 18.42 -9.65 40.51
CA HIS A 508 18.49 -8.78 39.32
C HIS A 508 19.20 -7.42 39.58
N ARG A 509 19.48 -7.06 40.86
CA ARG A 509 20.21 -5.82 41.29
C ARG A 509 20.61 -5.89 42.79
N GLU A 510 21.25 -4.85 43.37
CA GLU A 510 21.47 -4.74 44.83
C GLU A 510 20.15 -5.03 45.58
N LEU A 511 20.07 -6.20 46.23
CA LEU A 511 18.95 -6.57 47.08
C LEU A 511 19.22 -6.00 48.47
N GLY A 512 18.25 -5.33 49.09
CA GLY A 512 18.28 -5.05 50.53
C GLY A 512 18.24 -6.35 51.35
N ASP A 513 18.37 -6.24 52.67
CA ASP A 513 18.31 -7.41 53.57
C ASP A 513 17.04 -8.24 53.31
N VAL A 514 17.21 -9.55 53.10
CA VAL A 514 16.14 -10.48 52.76
C VAL A 514 15.73 -11.25 54.02
N VAL A 515 14.55 -10.96 54.55
CA VAL A 515 13.96 -11.72 55.67
C VAL A 515 13.02 -12.77 55.10
N ALA A 516 13.37 -14.04 55.26
CA ALA A 516 12.54 -15.15 54.82
C ALA A 516 11.71 -15.68 56.01
N CYS A 517 10.38 -15.63 55.86
CA CYS A 517 9.36 -16.18 56.75
C CYS A 517 9.23 -15.51 58.13
N ASP A 518 8.54 -14.37 58.25
CA ASP A 518 8.00 -13.92 59.55
C ASP A 518 6.65 -14.62 59.79
N SER A 519 6.53 -15.38 60.88
CA SER A 519 5.31 -16.13 61.24
C SER A 519 4.27 -15.31 62.01
N SER A 520 4.41 -13.98 62.06
CA SER A 520 3.45 -13.08 62.73
C SER A 520 2.99 -11.86 61.93
N ALA A 521 3.29 -11.77 60.63
CA ALA A 521 2.98 -10.58 59.83
C ALA A 521 1.96 -10.85 58.68
N PRO A 522 0.85 -10.10 58.56
CA PRO A 522 0.19 -9.89 57.28
C PRO A 522 1.12 -9.14 56.31
N PRO A 523 0.90 -9.23 54.97
CA PRO A 523 1.83 -8.69 53.98
C PRO A 523 2.10 -7.20 54.23
N LEU A 524 3.38 -6.86 54.42
CA LEU A 524 3.84 -5.50 54.68
C LEU A 524 3.62 -4.62 53.43
N SER A 525 2.47 -3.96 53.42
CA SER A 525 2.37 -2.55 53.05
C SER A 525 2.76 -1.71 54.27
N GLU A 526 3.69 -0.76 54.13
CA GLU A 526 3.51 0.54 54.79
C GLU A 526 4.37 1.66 54.18
N SER A 527 3.75 2.82 54.20
CA SER A 527 4.09 4.13 53.67
C SER A 527 4.99 4.96 54.61
N VAL A 528 5.71 5.94 54.04
CA VAL A 528 6.26 7.12 54.74
C VAL A 528 5.14 8.16 54.95
N PRO A 529 5.09 8.92 56.06
CA PRO A 529 3.87 9.63 56.48
C PRO A 529 3.63 10.94 55.71
N ALA A 530 2.38 11.17 55.33
CA ALA A 530 1.88 12.50 54.95
C ALA A 530 1.14 13.13 56.14
N GLN A 531 1.43 14.40 56.39
CA GLN A 531 0.76 15.22 57.39
C GLN A 531 -0.74 15.33 57.13
N ARG A 532 -1.44 15.41 58.26
CA ARG A 532 -2.88 15.57 58.46
C ARG A 532 -3.41 16.84 57.78
N MET A 533 -4.49 16.72 57.01
CA MET A 533 -5.49 17.78 56.86
C MET A 533 -6.84 17.18 56.42
N ASP A 534 -7.92 17.58 57.09
CA ASP A 534 -9.32 17.32 56.73
C ASP A 534 -10.19 18.43 57.39
N PRO A 535 -11.37 18.80 56.86
CA PRO A 535 -11.67 19.51 55.58
C PRO A 535 -12.62 20.75 55.83
N PRO A 536 -13.28 21.40 54.84
CA PRO A 536 -14.61 20.93 54.35
C PRO A 536 -14.89 21.29 52.84
N PRO A 537 -16.14 21.29 52.30
CA PRO A 537 -16.51 20.51 51.11
C PRO A 537 -16.74 21.38 49.87
N GLU A 538 -15.84 21.34 48.89
CA GLU A 538 -16.11 21.99 47.61
C GLU A 538 -16.19 20.94 46.50
N THR A 539 -17.41 20.55 46.17
CA THR A 539 -17.71 19.89 44.89
C THR A 539 -17.53 20.93 43.79
N THR A 540 -16.63 20.66 42.85
CA THR A 540 -16.46 21.44 41.62
C THR A 540 -17.19 20.76 40.46
N ARG A 541 -17.57 21.51 39.43
CA ARG A 541 -18.11 20.96 38.18
C ARG A 541 -16.98 20.81 37.17
N LEU A 542 -17.01 19.72 36.41
CA LEU A 542 -16.14 19.49 35.27
C LEU A 542 -17.03 19.30 34.05
N PHE A 543 -16.81 20.10 33.01
CA PHE A 543 -17.48 19.94 31.72
C PHE A 543 -16.60 19.09 30.80
N LEU A 544 -17.17 18.00 30.31
CA LEU A 544 -16.48 17.03 29.47
C LEU A 544 -17.13 16.99 28.09
N GLU A 545 -16.31 17.11 27.05
CA GLU A 545 -16.77 17.08 25.66
C GLU A 545 -16.01 16.02 24.86
N ASN A 546 -16.77 15.16 24.17
CA ASN A 546 -16.26 14.05 23.39
C ASN A 546 -16.27 14.41 21.89
N GLN A 547 -15.12 14.64 21.26
CA GLN A 547 -15.05 15.05 19.84
C GLN A 547 -14.84 13.89 18.86
N VAL A 548 -15.10 12.65 19.26
CA VAL A 548 -15.05 11.48 18.37
C VAL A 548 -16.39 10.74 18.40
N ASP A 549 -16.66 9.89 17.40
CA ASP A 549 -17.93 9.20 17.19
C ASP A 549 -18.19 8.01 18.15
N LYS A 550 -17.15 7.59 18.88
CA LYS A 550 -17.21 6.51 19.87
C LYS A 550 -17.76 7.00 21.21
N VAL A 551 -18.46 6.12 21.92
CA VAL A 551 -18.99 6.40 23.26
C VAL A 551 -17.84 6.47 24.27
N ALA A 552 -17.81 7.53 25.08
CA ALA A 552 -16.88 7.71 26.19
C ALA A 552 -17.54 7.31 27.51
N GLU A 553 -16.94 6.36 28.21
CA GLU A 553 -17.31 5.96 29.56
C GLU A 553 -16.37 6.62 30.57
N VAL A 554 -16.92 7.42 31.48
CA VAL A 554 -16.13 8.14 32.48
C VAL A 554 -16.16 7.37 33.79
N PHE A 555 -14.99 7.06 34.32
CA PHE A 555 -14.77 6.35 35.57
C PHE A 555 -14.09 7.28 36.57
N TRP A 556 -14.55 7.28 37.80
CA TRP A 556 -13.81 7.85 38.91
C TRP A 556 -12.85 6.81 39.48
N ILE A 557 -11.58 7.16 39.65
CA ILE A 557 -10.60 6.29 40.31
C ILE A 557 -10.64 6.58 41.81
N GLU A 558 -11.16 5.63 42.59
CA GLU A 558 -11.24 5.80 44.03
C GLU A 558 -9.81 5.90 44.63
N PRO A 559 -9.49 6.96 45.39
CA PRO A 559 -8.11 7.21 45.84
C PRO A 559 -7.51 6.07 46.66
N ALA A 560 -8.33 5.42 47.49
CA ALA A 560 -7.90 4.39 48.43
C ALA A 560 -7.72 3.01 47.77
N THR A 561 -8.61 2.61 46.87
CA THR A 561 -8.61 1.26 46.28
C THR A 561 -8.03 1.22 44.87
N LYS A 562 -7.83 2.38 44.23
CA LYS A 562 -7.45 2.55 42.82
C LYS A 562 -8.38 1.82 41.83
N LYS A 563 -9.57 1.39 42.27
CA LYS A 563 -10.54 0.73 41.41
C LYS A 563 -11.35 1.77 40.63
N PRO A 564 -11.54 1.58 39.30
CA PRO A 564 -12.37 2.47 38.49
C PRO A 564 -13.85 2.19 38.75
N LEU A 565 -14.59 3.21 39.20
CA LEU A 565 -16.04 3.20 39.33
C LEU A 565 -16.65 4.00 38.18
N LYS A 566 -17.48 3.38 37.33
CA LYS A 566 -18.14 4.09 36.23
C LYS A 566 -19.16 5.09 36.80
N ILE A 567 -19.05 6.35 36.40
CA ILE A 567 -19.91 7.43 36.91
C ILE A 567 -20.74 8.11 35.82
N GLU A 568 -20.32 8.06 34.55
CA GLU A 568 -21.07 8.69 33.45
C GLU A 568 -20.78 8.03 32.09
N THR A 569 -21.65 8.24 31.10
CA THR A 569 -21.42 7.88 29.69
C THR A 569 -21.76 9.06 28.78
N ILE A 570 -20.79 9.48 27.97
CA ILE A 570 -20.91 10.58 27.02
C ILE A 570 -20.97 9.98 25.61
N PRO A 571 -22.09 10.15 24.87
CA PRO A 571 -22.17 9.69 23.49
C PRO A 571 -21.14 10.39 22.59
N GLY A 572 -20.86 9.84 21.41
CA GLY A 572 -19.98 10.47 20.43
C GLY A 572 -20.47 11.87 20.05
N TYR A 573 -19.57 12.85 19.94
CA TYR A 573 -19.89 14.28 19.74
C TYR A 573 -20.81 14.90 20.81
N GLY A 574 -20.97 14.25 21.96
CA GLY A 574 -21.77 14.72 23.08
C GLY A 574 -20.95 15.42 24.17
N SER A 575 -21.65 16.10 25.07
CA SER A 575 -21.06 16.72 26.25
C SER A 575 -21.85 16.44 27.53
N ARG A 576 -21.17 16.44 28.67
CA ARG A 576 -21.76 16.26 30.01
C ARG A 576 -21.03 17.10 31.04
N THR A 577 -21.78 17.63 32.01
CA THR A 577 -21.22 18.20 33.24
C THR A 577 -21.29 17.17 34.34
N ILE A 578 -20.18 16.92 35.02
CA ILE A 578 -20.12 16.03 36.19
C ILE A 578 -19.66 16.80 37.42
N ASN A 579 -20.20 16.44 38.59
CA ASN A 579 -19.76 16.96 39.87
C ASN A 579 -18.61 16.10 40.41
N THR A 580 -17.48 16.73 40.73
CA THR A 580 -16.27 16.06 41.22
C THR A 580 -15.58 16.92 42.29
N ARG A 581 -14.41 16.51 42.80
CA ARG A 581 -13.62 17.29 43.76
C ARG A 581 -12.25 17.60 43.17
N LEU A 582 -11.68 18.73 43.57
CA LEU A 582 -10.29 19.06 43.24
C LEU A 582 -9.34 17.92 43.68
N GLY A 583 -8.43 17.54 42.80
CA GLY A 583 -7.47 16.46 42.99
C GLY A 583 -7.98 15.05 42.65
N HIS A 584 -9.25 14.88 42.26
CA HIS A 584 -9.74 13.58 41.79
C HIS A 584 -9.18 13.24 40.40
N VAL A 585 -8.88 11.95 40.20
CA VAL A 585 -8.48 11.38 38.91
C VAL A 585 -9.67 10.67 38.29
N LEU A 586 -10.01 11.07 37.07
CA LEU A 586 -11.00 10.42 36.23
C LEU A 586 -10.28 9.64 35.13
N GLN A 587 -10.77 8.45 34.81
CA GLN A 587 -10.33 7.70 33.66
C GLN A 587 -11.47 7.63 32.66
N VAL A 588 -11.23 8.04 31.43
CA VAL A 588 -12.20 7.88 30.34
C VAL A 588 -11.79 6.70 29.47
N ARG A 589 -12.76 5.86 29.10
CA ARG A 589 -12.56 4.68 28.24
C ARG A 589 -13.58 4.67 27.10
N GLY A 590 -13.32 3.88 26.06
CA GLY A 590 -14.19 3.77 24.89
C GLY A 590 -13.75 4.69 23.76
N ALA A 591 -14.06 5.99 23.85
CA ALA A 591 -13.69 7.00 22.85
C ALA A 591 -12.16 7.15 22.67
N CYS A 592 -11.44 7.21 23.80
CA CYS A 592 -9.99 7.07 23.92
C CYS A 592 -9.66 6.73 25.38
N ALA A 593 -8.47 6.19 25.65
CA ALA A 593 -8.02 5.87 27.01
C ALA A 593 -7.20 7.05 27.57
N GLN A 594 -7.86 7.99 28.24
CA GLN A 594 -7.22 9.17 28.83
C GLN A 594 -7.54 9.27 30.32
N ALA A 595 -6.54 9.61 31.13
CA ALA A 595 -6.73 9.97 32.54
C ALA A 595 -6.68 11.50 32.68
N LEU A 596 -7.66 12.05 33.39
CA LEU A 596 -7.79 13.48 33.63
C LEU A 596 -7.70 13.75 35.14
N LEU A 597 -6.80 14.65 35.54
CA LEU A 597 -6.70 15.14 36.90
C LEU A 597 -7.43 16.47 37.00
N VAL A 598 -8.39 16.58 37.92
CA VAL A 598 -9.15 17.83 38.10
C VAL A 598 -8.37 18.76 39.02
N SER A 599 -7.62 19.71 38.44
CA SER A 599 -6.82 20.67 39.20
C SER A 599 -7.47 22.04 39.37
N GLU A 600 -8.55 22.35 38.62
CA GLU A 600 -9.19 23.67 38.63
C GLU A 600 -10.72 23.60 38.80
N PRO A 601 -11.34 24.60 39.47
CA PRO A 601 -12.79 24.69 39.56
C PRO A 601 -13.46 25.05 38.21
N ASP A 602 -14.59 24.42 37.88
CA ASP A 602 -15.39 24.69 36.66
C ASP A 602 -14.62 24.55 35.31
N ALA A 603 -13.67 23.62 35.22
CA ALA A 603 -12.87 23.37 34.01
C ALA A 603 -13.65 22.69 32.87
N THR A 604 -13.24 22.96 31.62
CA THR A 604 -13.71 22.28 30.41
C THR A 604 -12.58 21.46 29.81
N GLU A 605 -12.77 20.14 29.70
CA GLU A 605 -11.76 19.21 29.19
C GLU A 605 -12.25 18.50 27.92
N LEU A 606 -11.42 18.56 26.87
CA LEU A 606 -11.64 17.85 25.61
C LEU A 606 -11.03 16.45 25.74
N ILE A 607 -11.88 15.42 25.70
CA ILE A 607 -11.42 14.06 26.02
C ILE A 607 -10.72 13.39 24.85
N CYS A 608 -11.17 13.61 23.61
CA CYS A 608 -10.50 13.08 22.42
C CYS A 608 -10.71 14.06 21.28
N ALA A 609 -9.63 14.64 20.73
CA ALA A 609 -9.69 15.48 19.53
C ALA A 609 -8.88 14.81 18.42
N HIS A 610 -9.56 14.23 17.43
CA HIS A 610 -8.95 14.07 16.11
C HIS A 610 -9.44 15.22 15.26
N ALA A 611 -8.56 16.16 14.94
CA ALA A 611 -8.75 16.91 13.71
C ALA A 611 -8.51 15.89 12.59
N ILE A 612 -9.55 15.17 12.15
CA ILE A 612 -9.56 14.70 10.77
C ILE A 612 -9.61 15.99 9.97
N THR A 613 -8.43 16.47 9.59
CA THR A 613 -8.37 17.56 8.63
C THR A 613 -9.04 17.04 7.35
N GLU A 614 -9.70 17.91 6.61
CA GLU A 614 -10.25 17.56 5.30
C GLU A 614 -9.16 16.93 4.41
N GLU A 615 -7.89 17.32 4.61
CA GLU A 615 -6.72 16.71 3.99
C GLU A 615 -6.45 15.26 4.40
N ASP A 616 -6.56 14.86 5.67
CA ASP A 616 -6.32 13.47 6.08
C ASP A 616 -7.42 12.54 5.57
N HIS A 617 -8.67 13.03 5.54
CA HIS A 617 -9.77 12.32 4.90
C HIS A 617 -9.50 12.17 3.40
N LYS A 618 -9.11 13.26 2.72
CA LYS A 618 -8.71 13.24 1.30
C LYS A 618 -7.56 12.26 1.07
N ARG A 619 -6.48 12.28 1.84
CA ARG A 619 -5.35 11.35 1.68
C ARG A 619 -5.75 9.89 1.82
N ARG A 620 -6.57 9.56 2.83
CA ARG A 620 -7.12 8.18 2.98
C ARG A 620 -8.03 7.80 1.82
N LEU A 621 -8.81 8.75 1.33
CA LEU A 621 -9.64 8.60 0.12
C LEU A 621 -8.78 8.30 -1.10
N LEU A 622 -7.72 9.08 -1.33
CA LEU A 622 -6.81 8.94 -2.46
C LEU A 622 -6.09 7.60 -2.45
N VAL A 623 -5.63 7.12 -1.30
CA VAL A 623 -5.01 5.79 -1.17
C VAL A 623 -6.01 4.66 -1.47
N GLN A 624 -7.22 4.75 -0.94
CA GLN A 624 -8.27 3.76 -1.24
C GLN A 624 -8.64 3.78 -2.72
N ILE A 625 -8.73 4.95 -3.34
CA ILE A 625 -9.05 5.06 -4.76
C ILE A 625 -7.87 4.61 -5.63
N ALA A 626 -6.63 4.86 -5.23
CA ALA A 626 -5.44 4.38 -5.94
C ALA A 626 -5.33 2.84 -5.92
N ASP A 627 -5.69 2.18 -4.81
CA ASP A 627 -5.82 0.72 -4.75
C ASP A 627 -6.93 0.22 -5.70
N MET A 628 -8.08 0.92 -5.72
CA MET A 628 -9.18 0.61 -6.62
C MET A 628 -8.83 0.77 -8.10
N ALA A 629 -7.96 1.73 -8.46
CA ALA A 629 -7.52 1.97 -9.84
C ALA A 629 -6.68 0.81 -10.42
N GLN A 630 -6.19 -0.10 -9.57
CA GLN A 630 -5.48 -1.30 -10.00
C GLN A 630 -6.41 -2.42 -10.45
N ALA A 631 -7.74 -2.24 -10.37
CA ALA A 631 -8.68 -3.22 -10.88
C ALA A 631 -8.56 -3.33 -12.41
N LEU A 632 -8.43 -4.56 -12.89
CA LEU A 632 -8.31 -4.92 -14.30
C LEU A 632 -9.47 -5.84 -14.69
N PRO A 633 -10.24 -5.52 -15.74
CA PRO A 633 -11.16 -6.47 -16.34
C PRO A 633 -10.38 -7.56 -17.09
N VAL A 634 -10.70 -8.83 -16.80
CA VAL A 634 -10.09 -10.00 -17.42
C VAL A 634 -11.19 -10.95 -17.90
N LYS A 635 -11.05 -11.43 -19.13
CA LYS A 635 -11.91 -12.42 -19.77
C LYS A 635 -11.24 -13.77 -19.83
N PHE A 636 -11.97 -14.81 -19.43
CA PHE A 636 -11.64 -16.21 -19.62
C PHE A 636 -12.52 -16.76 -20.74
N LYS A 637 -11.94 -17.37 -21.77
CA LYS A 637 -12.68 -18.04 -22.84
C LYS A 637 -12.32 -19.51 -22.89
N ASN A 638 -13.33 -20.38 -22.87
CA ASN A 638 -13.11 -21.82 -22.98
C ASN A 638 -13.09 -22.26 -24.45
N LEU A 639 -11.92 -22.66 -24.94
CA LEU A 639 -11.73 -23.22 -26.28
C LEU A 639 -11.76 -24.76 -26.30
N CYS A 640 -11.89 -25.40 -25.14
CA CYS A 640 -11.99 -26.86 -25.01
C CYS A 640 -13.39 -27.35 -25.45
N ASN A 641 -13.49 -28.62 -25.86
CA ASN A 641 -14.77 -29.29 -26.13
C ASN A 641 -15.52 -29.74 -24.87
N ARG A 642 -14.91 -29.52 -23.69
CA ARG A 642 -15.42 -29.89 -22.37
C ARG A 642 -15.55 -28.66 -21.49
N THR A 643 -16.40 -28.77 -20.47
CA THR A 643 -16.55 -27.71 -19.46
C THR A 643 -15.26 -27.58 -18.65
N VAL A 644 -14.79 -26.35 -18.45
CA VAL A 644 -13.64 -26.03 -17.61
C VAL A 644 -14.08 -25.22 -16.40
N GLY A 645 -13.47 -25.45 -15.24
CA GLY A 645 -13.62 -24.57 -14.08
C GLY A 645 -12.53 -23.50 -14.06
N VAL A 646 -12.85 -22.34 -13.48
CA VAL A 646 -11.89 -21.27 -13.18
C VAL A 646 -11.81 -21.10 -11.67
N TRP A 647 -10.60 -21.18 -11.13
CA TRP A 647 -10.29 -21.04 -9.71
C TRP A 647 -9.34 -19.86 -9.48
N GLN A 648 -9.52 -19.15 -8.37
CA GLN A 648 -8.62 -18.11 -7.90
C GLN A 648 -7.80 -18.63 -6.73
N ASP A 649 -6.48 -18.41 -6.76
CA ASP A 649 -5.56 -18.71 -5.66
C ASP A 649 -5.36 -17.46 -4.80
N ARG A 650 -5.82 -17.50 -3.54
CA ARG A 650 -5.59 -16.44 -2.54
C ARG A 650 -4.88 -17.06 -1.35
N SER A 651 -3.58 -16.78 -1.22
CA SER A 651 -2.84 -17.02 0.03
C SER A 651 -2.94 -18.48 0.55
N GLY A 652 -3.04 -19.46 -0.35
CA GLY A 652 -3.17 -20.87 0.00
C GLY A 652 -4.60 -21.43 0.02
N ASP A 653 -5.63 -20.57 0.01
CA ASP A 653 -7.03 -20.97 -0.15
C ASP A 653 -7.50 -20.80 -1.60
N ARG A 654 -8.07 -21.87 -2.17
CA ARG A 654 -8.55 -21.92 -3.56
C ARG A 654 -10.06 -21.79 -3.61
N GLU A 655 -10.56 -20.69 -4.19
CA GLU A 655 -12.00 -20.44 -4.36
C GLU A 655 -12.44 -20.75 -5.81
N SER A 656 -13.51 -21.53 -5.95
CA SER A 656 -14.12 -21.82 -7.25
C SER A 656 -14.93 -20.62 -7.74
N MET A 657 -14.51 -20.01 -8.86
CA MET A 657 -15.11 -18.78 -9.38
C MET A 657 -16.26 -19.07 -10.35
N HIS A 658 -16.03 -19.89 -11.37
CA HIS A 658 -17.03 -20.16 -12.41
C HIS A 658 -16.78 -21.47 -13.17
N GLN A 659 -17.84 -22.02 -13.78
CA GLN A 659 -17.77 -23.12 -14.74
C GLN A 659 -18.11 -22.61 -16.14
N LEU A 660 -17.22 -22.89 -17.10
CA LEU A 660 -17.30 -22.42 -18.48
C LEU A 660 -17.59 -23.58 -19.42
N LYS A 661 -18.77 -23.57 -20.06
CA LYS A 661 -19.09 -24.50 -21.15
C LYS A 661 -18.19 -24.24 -22.38
N PRO A 662 -18.06 -25.21 -23.31
CA PRO A 662 -17.35 -24.99 -24.57
C PRO A 662 -17.82 -23.73 -25.29
N GLY A 663 -16.88 -22.86 -25.70
CA GLY A 663 -17.14 -21.59 -26.38
C GLY A 663 -17.63 -20.45 -25.48
N ALA A 664 -17.92 -20.70 -24.19
CA ALA A 664 -18.39 -19.67 -23.28
C ALA A 664 -17.26 -18.75 -22.79
N THR A 665 -17.63 -17.51 -22.47
CA THR A 665 -16.74 -16.48 -21.91
C THR A 665 -17.19 -16.11 -20.50
N TYR A 666 -16.23 -15.93 -19.60
CA TYR A 666 -16.44 -15.44 -18.25
C TYR A 666 -15.56 -14.22 -18.03
N ALA A 667 -16.17 -13.13 -17.61
CA ALA A 667 -15.48 -11.88 -17.31
C ALA A 667 -15.47 -11.62 -15.81
N ILE A 668 -14.34 -11.11 -15.31
CA ILE A 668 -14.17 -10.74 -13.92
C ILE A 668 -13.26 -9.53 -13.80
N ASN A 669 -13.52 -8.70 -12.79
CA ASN A 669 -12.58 -7.67 -12.35
C ASN A 669 -11.62 -8.26 -11.31
N THR A 670 -10.32 -8.12 -11.56
CA THR A 670 -9.26 -8.67 -10.73
C THR A 670 -8.12 -7.66 -10.58
N ARG A 671 -7.01 -8.03 -9.97
CA ARG A 671 -5.83 -7.17 -9.73
C ARG A 671 -4.57 -7.84 -10.26
N PRO A 672 -3.55 -7.06 -10.67
CA PRO A 672 -2.22 -7.60 -10.97
C PRO A 672 -1.68 -8.48 -9.82
N GLY A 673 -0.92 -9.51 -10.17
CA GLY A 673 -0.29 -10.45 -9.23
C GLY A 673 -1.19 -11.60 -8.76
N LEU A 674 -2.52 -11.53 -8.96
CA LEU A 674 -3.40 -12.64 -8.61
C LEU A 674 -3.21 -13.83 -9.55
N ARG A 675 -3.17 -15.05 -8.98
CA ARG A 675 -3.06 -16.29 -9.74
C ARG A 675 -4.42 -16.93 -9.94
N PHE A 676 -4.69 -17.31 -11.18
CA PHE A 676 -5.86 -18.08 -11.57
C PHE A 676 -5.41 -19.41 -12.14
N CYS A 677 -6.22 -20.43 -11.91
CA CYS A 677 -6.02 -21.72 -12.51
C CYS A 677 -7.29 -22.16 -13.23
N VAL A 678 -7.09 -22.78 -14.40
CA VAL A 678 -8.15 -23.38 -15.20
C VAL A 678 -7.87 -24.87 -15.32
N ALA A 679 -8.88 -25.70 -15.11
CA ALA A 679 -8.81 -27.15 -15.17
C ALA A 679 -10.13 -27.72 -15.69
N LEU A 680 -10.11 -28.97 -16.17
CA LEU A 680 -11.34 -29.67 -16.57
C LEU A 680 -12.25 -29.87 -15.36
N ASP A 681 -13.54 -29.70 -15.59
CA ASP A 681 -14.56 -29.98 -14.58
C ASP A 681 -15.01 -31.45 -14.69
N GLU A 682 -14.46 -32.32 -13.85
CA GLU A 682 -14.72 -33.78 -13.86
C GLU A 682 -16.01 -34.19 -13.14
N GLY A 683 -16.92 -33.25 -12.85
CA GLY A 683 -18.30 -33.56 -12.44
C GLY A 683 -18.53 -33.84 -10.95
N GLY A 684 -17.58 -33.52 -10.07
CA GLY A 684 -17.74 -33.59 -8.62
C GLY A 684 -17.89 -32.19 -8.02
N GLY A 685 -19.10 -31.80 -7.64
CA GLY A 685 -19.39 -30.48 -7.08
C GLY A 685 -18.44 -30.10 -5.93
N GLY A 686 -17.64 -29.05 -6.16
CA GLY A 686 -16.94 -28.26 -5.15
C GLY A 686 -15.80 -28.97 -4.40
N GLY A 687 -14.55 -28.80 -4.86
CA GLY A 687 -13.38 -28.90 -3.96
C GLY A 687 -12.04 -29.28 -4.60
N ALA A 688 -12.03 -30.12 -5.64
CA ALA A 688 -10.79 -30.75 -6.15
C ALA A 688 -10.31 -30.20 -7.52
N GLY A 689 -10.44 -28.90 -7.76
CA GLY A 689 -9.94 -28.26 -8.98
C GLY A 689 -8.48 -27.83 -8.87
N CYS A 690 -7.69 -28.00 -9.94
CA CYS A 690 -6.30 -27.53 -10.10
C CYS A 690 -5.16 -28.38 -9.50
N GLU A 691 -5.38 -29.67 -9.25
CA GLU A 691 -4.26 -30.61 -9.09
C GLU A 691 -3.55 -30.90 -10.43
N ARG A 692 -4.32 -30.88 -11.52
CA ARG A 692 -3.84 -30.98 -12.90
C ARG A 692 -4.38 -29.81 -13.73
N PRO A 693 -3.76 -28.61 -13.63
CA PRO A 693 -4.22 -27.45 -14.38
C PRO A 693 -4.07 -27.67 -15.88
N LEU A 694 -5.06 -27.21 -16.66
CA LEU A 694 -4.91 -26.97 -18.09
C LEU A 694 -4.02 -25.74 -18.31
N ALA A 695 -4.21 -24.70 -17.50
CA ALA A 695 -3.42 -23.47 -17.54
C ALA A 695 -3.44 -22.76 -16.18
N VAL A 696 -2.34 -22.07 -15.86
CA VAL A 696 -2.23 -21.17 -14.70
C VAL A 696 -1.82 -19.80 -15.21
N PHE A 697 -2.54 -18.77 -14.78
CA PHE A 697 -2.32 -17.39 -15.20
C PHE A 697 -2.01 -16.53 -14.00
N THR A 698 -0.89 -15.81 -14.03
CA THR A 698 -0.69 -14.66 -13.14
C THR A 698 -1.14 -13.42 -13.88
N ILE A 699 -2.08 -12.67 -13.30
CA ILE A 699 -2.57 -11.44 -13.92
C ILE A 699 -1.45 -10.41 -13.92
N THR A 700 -0.92 -10.06 -15.09
CA THR A 700 0.12 -9.02 -15.21
C THR A 700 -0.34 -7.84 -16.05
N GLN A 701 -1.13 -8.09 -17.11
CA GLN A 701 -1.88 -7.08 -17.91
C GLN A 701 -2.78 -7.69 -19.01
N GLY A 702 -2.91 -9.03 -19.07
CA GLY A 702 -3.69 -9.72 -20.12
C GLY A 702 -5.20 -9.56 -19.92
N ARG A 703 -5.89 -9.00 -20.92
CA ARG A 703 -7.35 -8.79 -20.88
C ARG A 703 -8.17 -9.99 -21.34
N TYR A 704 -7.56 -10.89 -22.12
CA TYR A 704 -8.17 -12.13 -22.59
C TYR A 704 -7.23 -13.29 -22.30
N LEU A 705 -7.74 -14.28 -21.58
CA LEU A 705 -7.08 -15.51 -21.20
C LEU A 705 -7.86 -16.67 -21.81
N TYR A 706 -7.17 -17.49 -22.57
CA TYR A 706 -7.78 -18.60 -23.32
C TYR A 706 -7.38 -19.91 -22.68
N ALA A 707 -8.37 -20.77 -22.44
CA ALA A 707 -8.15 -22.11 -21.92
C ALA A 707 -8.35 -23.13 -23.05
N TYR A 708 -7.35 -23.99 -23.25
CA TYR A 708 -7.39 -25.11 -24.21
C TYR A 708 -6.80 -26.37 -23.56
N ASP A 709 -7.18 -27.57 -24.02
CA ASP A 709 -6.64 -28.84 -23.52
C ASP A 709 -5.52 -29.34 -24.45
N PRO A 710 -4.24 -29.30 -24.04
CA PRO A 710 -3.13 -29.75 -24.87
C PRO A 710 -3.14 -31.27 -25.11
N ARG A 711 -3.85 -32.08 -24.31
CA ARG A 711 -3.89 -33.55 -24.41
C ARG A 711 -4.78 -34.06 -25.55
N GLU A 712 -5.47 -33.17 -26.26
CA GLU A 712 -6.15 -33.50 -27.51
C GLU A 712 -5.19 -33.44 -28.72
N LYS A 713 -3.88 -33.22 -28.49
CA LYS A 713 -2.83 -33.43 -29.48
C LYS A 713 -2.05 -34.72 -29.18
N ASP A 714 -1.97 -35.59 -30.18
CA ASP A 714 -0.89 -36.59 -30.27
C ASP A 714 0.44 -35.85 -30.46
N GLU A 715 1.39 -36.15 -29.57
CA GLU A 715 2.85 -35.92 -29.58
C GLU A 715 3.43 -34.57 -30.08
N ALA A 716 4.19 -33.92 -29.19
CA ALA A 716 5.33 -33.04 -29.48
C ALA A 716 5.14 -31.90 -30.52
N THR A 717 4.47 -30.81 -30.13
CA THR A 717 4.67 -29.50 -30.81
C THR A 717 4.48 -28.34 -29.82
N GLU A 718 5.41 -27.39 -29.89
CA GLU A 718 5.40 -26.10 -29.20
C GLU A 718 4.07 -25.33 -29.41
N LEU A 719 3.77 -24.43 -28.48
CA LEU A 719 2.67 -23.46 -28.57
C LEU A 719 2.70 -22.75 -29.94
N PRO A 720 1.60 -22.73 -30.73
CA PRO A 720 1.65 -22.15 -32.06
C PRO A 720 1.71 -20.61 -32.01
N GLU A 721 2.63 -20.06 -32.80
CA GLU A 721 2.69 -18.66 -33.25
C GLU A 721 1.36 -18.23 -33.93
N PRO A 722 1.07 -16.91 -34.04
CA PRO A 722 -0.27 -16.35 -34.33
C PRO A 722 -0.91 -16.71 -35.69
N GLU A 723 -0.27 -17.48 -36.57
CA GLU A 723 -0.64 -17.57 -37.98
C GLU A 723 -1.06 -18.96 -38.51
N GLU A 724 -1.10 -20.04 -37.72
CA GLU A 724 -1.59 -21.35 -38.21
C GLU A 724 -2.70 -22.01 -37.35
N PRO A 725 -3.69 -22.71 -37.96
CA PRO A 725 -4.91 -23.12 -37.28
C PRO A 725 -4.86 -24.58 -36.80
N VAL A 726 -4.93 -24.87 -35.49
CA VAL A 726 -5.31 -26.22 -35.00
C VAL A 726 -5.95 -26.20 -33.60
N GLY A 727 -7.09 -26.89 -33.42
CA GLY A 727 -7.45 -27.54 -32.15
C GLY A 727 -8.66 -27.06 -31.35
N ALA A 728 -9.55 -26.22 -31.89
CA ALA A 728 -10.79 -25.88 -31.17
C ALA A 728 -11.88 -26.94 -31.38
N ALA A 729 -12.80 -27.05 -30.41
CA ALA A 729 -13.94 -27.97 -30.37
C ALA A 729 -14.87 -27.96 -31.60
N ASP A 730 -14.77 -26.94 -32.45
CA ASP A 730 -15.51 -26.75 -33.70
C ASP A 730 -14.73 -25.72 -34.55
N ALA A 731 -14.61 -25.93 -35.85
CA ALA A 731 -14.04 -24.97 -36.79
C ALA A 731 -14.73 -23.60 -36.69
N SER A 732 -16.01 -23.57 -36.32
CA SER A 732 -16.79 -22.35 -36.09
C SER A 732 -16.31 -21.53 -34.88
N VAL A 733 -15.94 -22.18 -33.78
CA VAL A 733 -15.47 -21.54 -32.54
C VAL A 733 -14.06 -20.97 -32.73
N LEU A 734 -13.20 -21.69 -33.46
CA LEU A 734 -11.86 -21.21 -33.83
C LEU A 734 -11.93 -20.00 -34.77
N ALA A 735 -12.79 -20.08 -35.80
CA ALA A 735 -12.99 -18.98 -36.74
C ALA A 735 -13.51 -17.72 -36.01
N ALA A 736 -14.46 -17.88 -35.09
CA ALA A 736 -14.97 -16.78 -34.26
C ALA A 736 -13.87 -16.16 -33.37
N TRP A 737 -12.95 -16.97 -32.83
CA TRP A 737 -11.81 -16.49 -32.05
C TRP A 737 -10.78 -15.72 -32.88
N LEU A 738 -10.40 -16.25 -34.04
CA LEU A 738 -9.45 -15.56 -34.95
C LEU A 738 -10.02 -14.23 -35.43
N GLU A 739 -11.31 -14.20 -35.75
CA GLU A 739 -12.01 -12.97 -36.12
C GLU A 739 -12.07 -11.98 -34.96
N GLU A 740 -12.40 -12.42 -33.76
CA GLU A 740 -12.38 -11.59 -32.54
C GLU A 740 -10.99 -10.98 -32.28
N ARG A 741 -9.90 -11.77 -32.42
CA ARG A 741 -8.53 -11.25 -32.26
C ARG A 741 -8.16 -10.24 -33.33
N ARG A 742 -8.54 -10.50 -34.59
CA ARG A 742 -8.29 -9.61 -35.72
C ARG A 742 -9.01 -8.27 -35.53
N GLN A 743 -10.29 -8.31 -35.16
CA GLN A 743 -11.10 -7.13 -34.86
C GLN A 743 -10.51 -6.35 -33.68
N ALA A 744 -10.16 -7.04 -32.59
CA ALA A 744 -9.56 -6.42 -31.42
C ALA A 744 -8.20 -5.77 -31.74
N ALA A 745 -7.34 -6.44 -32.53
CA ALA A 745 -6.04 -5.91 -32.96
C ALA A 745 -6.19 -4.69 -33.88
N ALA A 746 -7.08 -4.75 -34.87
CA ALA A 746 -7.34 -3.62 -35.77
C ALA A 746 -7.94 -2.41 -35.03
N TYR A 747 -8.90 -2.65 -34.13
CA TYR A 747 -9.45 -1.60 -33.26
C TYR A 747 -8.37 -1.01 -32.35
N PHE A 748 -7.50 -1.87 -31.82
CA PHE A 748 -6.36 -1.45 -31.04
C PHE A 748 -5.46 -0.55 -31.90
N GLU A 749 -4.90 -1.01 -33.02
CA GLU A 749 -4.04 -0.23 -33.90
C GLU A 749 -4.60 1.16 -34.24
N THR A 750 -5.90 1.26 -34.49
CA THR A 750 -6.56 2.53 -34.86
C THR A 750 -6.85 3.46 -33.68
N THR A 751 -7.26 2.95 -32.52
CA THR A 751 -7.81 3.79 -31.43
C THR A 751 -6.91 3.95 -30.21
N GLY A 752 -5.85 3.15 -30.08
CA GLY A 752 -5.09 3.10 -28.83
C GLY A 752 -5.78 2.28 -27.71
N ARG A 753 -7.04 1.85 -27.89
CA ARG A 753 -7.86 1.18 -26.86
C ARG A 753 -8.06 -0.30 -27.16
N HIS A 754 -8.22 -1.14 -26.14
CA HIS A 754 -8.59 -2.54 -26.36
C HIS A 754 -10.10 -2.66 -26.58
N TRP A 755 -10.50 -3.63 -27.38
CA TRP A 755 -11.90 -4.00 -27.57
C TRP A 755 -12.43 -4.80 -26.38
N MET A 756 -13.41 -4.25 -25.68
CA MET A 756 -14.02 -4.80 -24.47
C MET A 756 -15.48 -5.24 -24.68
N ALA A 757 -16.16 -4.74 -25.70
CA ALA A 757 -17.51 -5.19 -26.06
C ALA A 757 -17.54 -6.64 -26.58
N HIS A 758 -18.75 -7.19 -26.72
CA HIS A 758 -18.96 -8.52 -27.29
C HIS A 758 -18.44 -8.59 -28.75
N PRO A 759 -17.84 -9.72 -29.17
CA PRO A 759 -17.38 -9.91 -30.56
C PRO A 759 -18.50 -9.75 -31.59
N GLY A 760 -18.19 -9.16 -32.74
CA GLY A 760 -19.15 -8.97 -33.85
C GLY A 760 -20.13 -7.80 -33.70
N ARG A 761 -20.02 -7.00 -32.65
CA ARG A 761 -20.80 -5.76 -32.50
C ARG A 761 -20.36 -4.73 -33.54
N VAL A 762 -21.29 -4.24 -34.34
CA VAL A 762 -21.08 -3.09 -35.23
C VAL A 762 -21.09 -1.81 -34.38
N SER A 763 -20.13 -0.91 -34.63
CA SER A 763 -19.94 0.34 -33.87
C SER A 763 -21.15 1.28 -34.04
N PRO A 764 -22.08 1.36 -33.07
CA PRO A 764 -23.26 2.20 -33.19
C PRO A 764 -22.98 3.60 -32.66
N GLN A 765 -23.56 4.63 -33.25
CA GLN A 765 -23.54 5.96 -32.62
C GLN A 765 -24.54 6.00 -31.47
N LEU A 766 -24.04 5.88 -30.23
CA LEU A 766 -24.88 5.89 -29.05
C LEU A 766 -25.36 7.32 -28.71
N PRO A 767 -26.62 7.52 -28.29
CA PRO A 767 -27.16 8.82 -27.90
C PRO A 767 -26.56 9.25 -26.55
N MET A 768 -25.41 9.93 -26.61
CA MET A 768 -24.67 10.40 -25.44
C MET A 768 -24.69 11.93 -25.37
N ARG A 769 -24.84 12.47 -24.15
CA ARG A 769 -24.61 13.90 -23.91
C ARG A 769 -23.15 14.24 -24.21
N ALA A 770 -22.94 15.43 -24.78
CA ALA A 770 -21.60 15.95 -25.06
C ALA A 770 -20.90 16.28 -23.74
N ALA A 771 -19.64 15.87 -23.63
CA ALA A 771 -18.74 16.19 -22.52
C ALA A 771 -17.40 16.55 -23.13
N GLU A 772 -17.29 17.76 -23.65
CA GLU A 772 -16.09 18.23 -24.35
C GLU A 772 -15.03 18.72 -23.35
N ARG A 773 -15.45 19.46 -22.32
CA ARG A 773 -14.57 19.96 -21.26
C ARG A 773 -15.22 19.84 -19.89
N VAL A 774 -14.38 19.60 -18.89
CA VAL A 774 -14.80 19.66 -17.48
C VAL A 774 -15.26 21.08 -17.16
N GLY A 775 -16.37 21.19 -16.45
CA GLY A 775 -17.03 22.46 -16.11
C GLY A 775 -18.05 22.94 -17.15
N ASP A 776 -18.14 22.33 -18.34
CA ASP A 776 -19.22 22.66 -19.27
C ASP A 776 -20.58 22.36 -18.62
N GLU A 777 -21.55 23.25 -18.79
CA GLU A 777 -22.91 23.11 -18.28
C GLU A 777 -23.90 22.87 -19.42
N LEU A 778 -24.78 21.88 -19.25
CA LEU A 778 -25.88 21.60 -20.15
C LEU A 778 -27.21 21.81 -19.44
N GLU A 779 -28.10 22.59 -20.05
CA GLU A 779 -29.46 22.77 -19.57
C GLU A 779 -30.40 21.73 -20.21
N VAL A 780 -31.15 21.01 -19.39
CA VAL A 780 -32.19 20.08 -19.81
C VAL A 780 -33.53 20.55 -19.22
N ARG A 781 -34.52 20.81 -20.09
CA ARG A 781 -35.90 21.06 -19.65
C ARG A 781 -36.66 19.76 -19.58
N THR A 782 -37.30 19.50 -18.45
CA THR A 782 -38.11 18.29 -18.29
C THR A 782 -39.45 18.40 -18.99
N SER A 783 -39.97 17.27 -19.42
CA SER A 783 -41.31 17.08 -19.99
C SER A 783 -42.46 17.17 -18.96
N GLU A 784 -42.14 17.20 -17.66
CA GLU A 784 -43.11 17.32 -16.57
C GLU A 784 -43.88 18.67 -16.57
N THR A 785 -45.02 18.73 -15.86
CA THR A 785 -45.82 19.96 -15.70
C THR A 785 -46.01 20.30 -14.21
N PRO A 786 -45.55 21.48 -13.74
CA PRO A 786 -44.76 22.48 -14.48
C PRO A 786 -43.37 21.94 -14.86
N SER A 787 -42.84 22.39 -16.00
CA SER A 787 -41.51 21.98 -16.43
C SER A 787 -40.43 22.59 -15.53
N ARG A 788 -39.40 21.79 -15.22
CA ARG A 788 -38.22 22.23 -14.48
C ARG A 788 -37.02 22.32 -15.43
N SER A 789 -36.08 23.18 -15.09
CA SER A 789 -34.76 23.24 -15.74
C SER A 789 -33.75 22.52 -14.86
N LEU A 790 -33.06 21.53 -15.42
CA LEU A 790 -31.99 20.77 -14.78
C LEU A 790 -30.66 21.18 -15.40
N GLN A 791 -29.68 21.51 -14.56
CA GLN A 791 -28.32 21.77 -15.00
C GLN A 791 -27.45 20.54 -14.79
N LEU A 792 -26.82 20.09 -15.86
CA LEU A 792 -25.85 18.99 -15.88
C LEU A 792 -24.47 19.62 -16.02
N THR A 793 -23.63 19.48 -15.00
CA THR A 793 -22.24 19.94 -15.04
C THR A 793 -21.35 18.76 -15.44
N VAL A 794 -20.55 18.91 -16.49
CA VAL A 794 -19.53 17.92 -16.88
C VAL A 794 -18.44 17.89 -15.82
N VAL A 795 -18.26 16.76 -15.15
CA VAL A 795 -17.21 16.56 -14.13
C VAL A 795 -16.12 15.60 -14.58
N SER A 796 -16.37 14.83 -15.66
CA SER A 796 -15.32 14.13 -16.40
C SER A 796 -15.71 13.91 -17.86
N THR A 797 -14.70 13.91 -18.73
CA THR A 797 -14.82 13.62 -20.17
C THR A 797 -14.43 12.17 -20.51
N ALA A 798 -13.66 11.49 -19.63
CA ALA A 798 -13.29 10.08 -19.77
C ALA A 798 -13.16 9.39 -18.39
N PRO A 799 -14.17 8.62 -17.94
CA PRO A 799 -15.44 8.38 -18.61
C PRO A 799 -16.28 9.66 -18.63
N ARG A 800 -17.30 9.73 -19.47
CA ARG A 800 -18.22 10.89 -19.44
C ARG A 800 -19.05 10.84 -18.17
N VAL A 801 -18.85 11.82 -17.28
CA VAL A 801 -19.56 11.93 -15.99
C VAL A 801 -20.14 13.33 -15.84
N PHE A 802 -21.39 13.40 -15.40
CA PHE A 802 -22.14 14.63 -15.17
C PHE A 802 -22.72 14.62 -13.76
N VAL A 803 -22.64 15.75 -13.07
CA VAL A 803 -23.40 16.00 -11.84
C VAL A 803 -24.67 16.77 -12.21
N VAL A 804 -25.81 16.27 -11.72
CA VAL A 804 -27.12 16.92 -11.88
C VAL A 804 -27.59 17.39 -10.52
N LYS A 805 -27.55 18.69 -10.27
CA LYS A 805 -28.04 19.27 -9.01
C LYS A 805 -29.57 19.32 -9.03
N ASN A 806 -30.20 19.13 -7.87
CA ASN A 806 -31.64 19.23 -7.69
C ASN A 806 -32.44 18.31 -8.64
N PHE A 807 -31.93 17.12 -8.92
CA PHE A 807 -32.65 16.13 -9.72
C PHE A 807 -33.93 15.69 -9.00
N LEU A 808 -33.87 15.50 -7.68
CA LEU A 808 -35.00 15.19 -6.81
C LEU A 808 -35.33 16.38 -5.90
N SER A 809 -36.61 16.53 -5.58
CA SER A 809 -37.03 17.26 -4.39
C SER A 809 -36.80 16.44 -3.11
N ALA A 810 -36.77 17.10 -1.96
CA ALA A 810 -36.63 16.44 -0.66
C ALA A 810 -37.80 15.48 -0.38
N GLU A 811 -39.00 15.81 -0.85
CA GLU A 811 -40.21 15.00 -0.74
C GLU A 811 -40.11 13.73 -1.59
N GLU A 812 -39.65 13.85 -2.84
CA GLU A 812 -39.43 12.71 -3.73
C GLU A 812 -38.38 11.75 -3.14
N ALA A 813 -37.26 12.29 -2.64
CA ALA A 813 -36.19 11.51 -2.02
C ALA A 813 -36.69 10.76 -0.76
N SER A 814 -37.40 11.47 0.12
CA SER A 814 -38.01 10.89 1.32
C SER A 814 -39.01 9.79 0.96
N LYS A 815 -39.83 10.01 -0.09
CA LYS A 815 -40.83 9.03 -0.51
C LYS A 815 -40.19 7.76 -1.06
N LEU A 816 -39.09 7.86 -1.81
CA LEU A 816 -38.35 6.68 -2.27
C LEU A 816 -37.79 5.85 -1.11
N ILE A 817 -37.22 6.51 -0.10
CA ILE A 817 -36.74 5.82 1.11
C ILE A 817 -37.91 5.12 1.81
N GLU A 818 -39.04 5.80 2.00
CA GLU A 818 -40.24 5.23 2.64
C GLU A 818 -40.76 3.97 1.92
N LEU A 819 -40.78 3.99 0.58
CA LEU A 819 -41.31 2.87 -0.23
C LEU A 819 -40.47 1.59 -0.10
N GLY A 820 -39.17 1.71 0.15
CA GLY A 820 -38.25 0.56 0.15
C GLY A 820 -37.62 0.24 1.51
N ARG A 821 -37.71 1.11 2.52
CA ARG A 821 -37.03 0.94 3.83
C ARG A 821 -37.36 -0.39 4.51
N ASP A 822 -38.61 -0.83 4.47
CA ASP A 822 -39.03 -2.10 5.09
C ASP A 822 -38.83 -3.33 4.18
N ARG A 823 -38.32 -3.12 2.96
CA ARG A 823 -38.12 -4.14 1.93
C ARG A 823 -36.65 -4.37 1.59
N ILE A 824 -35.73 -3.69 2.28
CA ILE A 824 -34.30 -3.85 2.03
C ILE A 824 -33.83 -5.21 2.52
N GLU A 825 -33.15 -5.95 1.65
CA GLU A 825 -32.49 -7.21 1.99
C GLU A 825 -30.99 -7.09 1.73
N ARG A 826 -30.20 -8.03 2.26
CA ARG A 826 -28.75 -8.05 2.01
C ARG A 826 -28.48 -8.10 0.52
N SER A 827 -27.75 -7.12 -0.02
CA SER A 827 -27.46 -7.07 -1.45
C SER A 827 -26.70 -8.32 -1.89
N SER A 828 -27.17 -8.97 -2.95
CA SER A 828 -26.47 -10.10 -3.57
C SER A 828 -25.91 -9.73 -4.94
N GLN A 829 -24.81 -10.36 -5.33
CA GLN A 829 -24.31 -10.33 -6.69
C GLN A 829 -24.57 -11.70 -7.32
N ARG A 830 -25.42 -11.75 -8.36
CA ARG A 830 -25.84 -13.01 -9.02
C ARG A 830 -26.35 -14.10 -8.03
N GLY A 831 -27.04 -13.69 -6.97
CA GLY A 831 -27.66 -14.60 -6.00
C GLY A 831 -26.75 -15.10 -4.87
N ARG A 832 -25.50 -14.60 -4.74
CA ARG A 832 -24.62 -14.88 -3.59
C ARG A 832 -24.33 -13.60 -2.79
N VAL A 833 -24.30 -13.73 -1.46
CA VAL A 833 -23.86 -12.66 -0.55
C VAL A 833 -22.34 -12.55 -0.67
N SER A 834 -21.83 -11.38 -1.06
CA SER A 834 -20.38 -11.16 -1.25
C SER A 834 -19.77 -10.32 -0.12
N SER A 835 -18.47 -10.49 0.10
CA SER A 835 -17.67 -9.62 0.98
C SER A 835 -17.31 -8.27 0.34
N SER A 836 -17.42 -8.17 -0.98
CA SER A 836 -17.09 -6.98 -1.79
C SER A 836 -18.23 -5.96 -1.92
N ARG A 837 -19.49 -6.39 -1.76
CA ARG A 837 -20.68 -5.53 -1.74
C ARG A 837 -21.37 -5.69 -0.40
N THR A 838 -21.23 -4.68 0.46
CA THR A 838 -21.72 -4.79 1.83
C THR A 838 -22.96 -3.94 2.14
N SER A 839 -23.76 -3.60 1.13
CA SER A 839 -25.02 -2.85 1.27
C SER A 839 -26.27 -3.73 1.36
N SER A 840 -27.41 -3.11 1.61
CA SER A 840 -28.76 -3.71 1.47
C SER A 840 -29.52 -3.04 0.32
N ASN A 841 -30.41 -3.74 -0.37
CA ASN A 841 -31.17 -3.19 -1.50
C ASN A 841 -32.64 -3.62 -1.55
N ALA A 842 -33.44 -2.82 -2.27
CA ALA A 842 -34.82 -3.11 -2.66
C ALA A 842 -35.04 -2.65 -4.12
N TRP A 843 -36.10 -3.13 -4.77
CA TRP A 843 -36.41 -2.80 -6.16
C TRP A 843 -37.77 -2.10 -6.26
N LEU A 844 -37.84 -1.03 -7.04
CA LEU A 844 -39.01 -0.19 -7.25
C LEU A 844 -39.30 -0.07 -8.74
N SER A 845 -40.36 -0.74 -9.20
CA SER A 845 -40.77 -0.72 -10.62
C SER A 845 -41.41 0.61 -11.03
N ARG A 846 -41.34 0.92 -12.33
CA ARG A 846 -42.05 2.07 -12.91
C ARG A 846 -43.55 1.96 -12.63
N GLY A 847 -44.18 3.09 -12.29
CA GLY A 847 -45.61 3.15 -12.00
C GLY A 847 -46.05 2.52 -10.66
N SER A 848 -45.13 1.91 -9.88
CA SER A 848 -45.46 1.36 -8.55
C SER A 848 -45.85 2.45 -7.54
N ALA A 849 -45.38 3.68 -7.76
CA ALA A 849 -45.82 4.88 -7.08
C ALA A 849 -45.74 6.10 -8.02
N PRO A 850 -46.52 7.18 -7.80
CA PRO A 850 -46.44 8.39 -8.64
C PRO A 850 -45.03 8.93 -8.78
N VAL A 851 -44.23 8.93 -7.70
CA VAL A 851 -42.82 9.37 -7.74
C VAL A 851 -41.99 8.55 -8.72
N THR A 852 -42.14 7.22 -8.75
CA THR A 852 -41.38 6.36 -9.68
C THR A 852 -41.71 6.67 -11.13
N GLU A 853 -42.97 6.91 -11.48
CA GLU A 853 -43.36 7.27 -12.85
C GLU A 853 -42.69 8.57 -13.31
N VAL A 854 -42.72 9.60 -12.46
CA VAL A 854 -42.13 10.91 -12.76
C VAL A 854 -40.60 10.78 -12.92
N LEU A 855 -39.93 9.96 -12.12
CA LEU A 855 -38.48 9.76 -12.22
C LEU A 855 -38.03 9.07 -13.51
N PHE A 856 -38.80 8.11 -14.00
CA PHE A 856 -38.51 7.49 -15.30
C PHE A 856 -38.62 8.52 -16.45
N ARG A 857 -39.63 9.42 -16.41
CA ARG A 857 -39.73 10.51 -17.40
C ARG A 857 -38.55 11.46 -17.34
N ARG A 858 -38.18 11.88 -16.13
CA ARG A 858 -37.05 12.79 -15.90
C ARG A 858 -35.72 12.17 -16.34
N ALA A 859 -35.54 10.87 -16.09
CA ALA A 859 -34.38 10.14 -16.58
C ALA A 859 -34.34 10.13 -18.12
N ALA A 860 -35.48 9.92 -18.79
CA ALA A 860 -35.59 10.00 -20.25
C ALA A 860 -35.13 11.36 -20.79
N ASP A 861 -35.61 12.46 -20.18
CA ASP A 861 -35.22 13.82 -20.55
C ASP A 861 -33.72 14.05 -20.37
N VAL A 862 -33.15 13.65 -19.22
CA VAL A 862 -31.71 13.79 -18.92
C VAL A 862 -30.86 12.99 -19.91
N LEU A 863 -31.25 11.76 -20.22
CA LEU A 863 -30.54 10.88 -21.15
C LEU A 863 -30.72 11.30 -22.62
N GLY A 864 -31.77 12.04 -22.94
CA GLY A 864 -32.15 12.37 -24.31
C GLY A 864 -32.70 11.17 -25.08
N ILE A 865 -33.37 10.26 -24.38
CA ILE A 865 -34.00 9.05 -24.93
C ILE A 865 -35.50 9.23 -24.88
N ASP A 866 -36.21 8.73 -25.90
CA ASP A 866 -37.68 8.71 -25.93
C ASP A 866 -38.25 8.03 -24.67
N GLU A 867 -39.15 8.71 -23.97
CA GLU A 867 -39.81 8.23 -22.76
C GLU A 867 -40.47 6.85 -22.95
N ALA A 868 -41.02 6.58 -24.15
CA ALA A 868 -41.65 5.30 -24.46
C ALA A 868 -40.67 4.12 -24.38
N ARG A 869 -39.38 4.38 -24.54
CA ARG A 869 -38.32 3.35 -24.46
C ARG A 869 -37.76 3.19 -23.05
N ILE A 870 -37.92 4.19 -22.18
CA ILE A 870 -37.46 4.19 -20.79
C ILE A 870 -38.48 3.43 -19.93
N SER A 871 -38.59 2.12 -20.16
CA SER A 871 -39.47 1.18 -19.46
C SER A 871 -38.64 0.09 -18.78
N ASP A 872 -39.11 -0.38 -17.62
CA ASP A 872 -38.55 -1.54 -16.92
C ASP A 872 -39.24 -2.87 -17.30
N ASP A 873 -40.13 -2.83 -18.31
CA ASP A 873 -40.74 -4.03 -18.89
C ASP A 873 -39.76 -4.75 -19.83
N SER A 874 -39.12 -5.78 -19.28
CA SER A 874 -38.23 -6.67 -20.02
C SER A 874 -38.90 -7.40 -21.21
N SER A 875 -40.23 -7.53 -21.22
CA SER A 875 -40.97 -8.19 -22.30
C SER A 875 -41.20 -7.28 -23.52
N SER A 876 -41.11 -5.95 -23.35
CA SER A 876 -41.34 -4.95 -24.38
C SER A 876 -40.06 -4.32 -24.94
N SER A 877 -38.89 -4.96 -24.76
CA SER A 877 -37.57 -4.37 -25.04
C SER A 877 -37.30 -3.05 -24.31
N GLY A 878 -37.87 -2.90 -23.10
CA GLY A 878 -37.61 -1.76 -22.23
C GLY A 878 -36.10 -1.56 -21.99
N LEU A 879 -35.65 -0.31 -22.03
CA LEU A 879 -34.24 0.04 -21.88
C LEU A 879 -33.79 0.17 -20.42
N CYS A 880 -34.66 0.00 -19.43
CA CYS A 880 -34.31 0.25 -18.04
C CYS A 880 -34.51 -0.99 -17.16
N GLU A 881 -33.80 -1.04 -16.05
CA GLU A 881 -34.15 -1.93 -14.94
C GLU A 881 -35.08 -1.19 -13.96
N PRO A 882 -35.84 -1.91 -13.11
CA PRO A 882 -36.49 -1.27 -11.97
C PRO A 882 -35.47 -0.48 -11.14
N ILE A 883 -35.90 0.62 -10.52
CA ILE A 883 -35.02 1.44 -9.68
C ILE A 883 -34.54 0.58 -8.51
N GLN A 884 -33.22 0.46 -8.36
CA GLN A 884 -32.63 -0.26 -7.22
C GLN A 884 -32.35 0.73 -6.09
N LEU A 885 -33.14 0.70 -5.03
CA LEU A 885 -32.87 1.41 -3.79
C LEU A 885 -31.74 0.70 -3.03
N VAL A 886 -30.75 1.44 -2.55
CA VAL A 886 -29.56 0.92 -1.85
C VAL A 886 -29.34 1.69 -0.56
N HIS A 887 -29.07 0.96 0.52
CA HIS A 887 -28.72 1.50 1.83
C HIS A 887 -27.31 1.08 2.24
N TYR A 888 -26.52 2.05 2.70
CA TYR A 888 -25.22 1.86 3.32
C TYR A 888 -25.24 2.40 4.76
N ALA A 889 -25.03 1.50 5.71
CA ALA A 889 -24.73 1.83 7.10
C ALA A 889 -23.25 2.21 7.29
N PRO A 890 -22.85 2.80 8.44
CA PRO A 890 -21.44 3.06 8.73
C PRO A 890 -20.54 1.83 8.49
N GLY A 891 -19.41 2.04 7.81
CA GLY A 891 -18.45 1.02 7.41
C GLY A 891 -18.82 0.21 6.15
N GLN A 892 -20.07 0.29 5.66
CA GLN A 892 -20.47 -0.42 4.44
C GLN A 892 -19.96 0.30 3.19
N LYS A 893 -19.62 -0.50 2.16
CA LYS A 893 -19.00 -0.05 0.91
C LYS A 893 -19.43 -0.93 -0.27
N TYR A 894 -19.01 -0.54 -1.47
CA TYR A 894 -18.99 -1.41 -2.63
C TYR A 894 -17.65 -1.22 -3.35
N ASP A 895 -16.87 -2.29 -3.44
CA ASP A 895 -15.58 -2.29 -4.12
C ASP A 895 -15.70 -1.88 -5.60
N ALA A 896 -14.57 -1.49 -6.19
CA ALA A 896 -14.52 -1.01 -7.57
C ALA A 896 -15.06 -2.03 -8.57
N HIS A 897 -16.00 -1.60 -9.41
CA HIS A 897 -16.67 -2.45 -10.38
C HIS A 897 -17.09 -1.66 -11.62
N TYR A 898 -17.52 -2.41 -12.62
CA TYR A 898 -18.19 -1.89 -13.81
C TYR A 898 -19.67 -2.24 -13.73
N ASP A 899 -20.52 -1.34 -14.22
CA ASP A 899 -21.95 -1.63 -14.37
C ASP A 899 -22.24 -2.42 -15.64
N TRP A 900 -21.38 -2.32 -16.64
CA TRP A 900 -21.48 -3.10 -17.88
C TRP A 900 -20.92 -4.53 -17.72
N SER A 901 -21.38 -5.43 -18.58
CA SER A 901 -20.99 -6.83 -18.66
C SER A 901 -20.43 -7.14 -20.04
N GLU A 902 -19.27 -7.79 -20.07
CA GLU A 902 -18.57 -8.21 -21.28
C GLU A 902 -19.22 -9.40 -22.00
N ALA A 903 -20.07 -10.14 -21.29
CA ALA A 903 -20.73 -11.34 -21.80
C ALA A 903 -22.00 -11.03 -22.61
N GLU A 904 -22.53 -9.81 -22.52
CA GLU A 904 -23.78 -9.42 -23.17
C GLU A 904 -23.48 -8.45 -24.34
N PRO A 905 -24.03 -8.68 -25.54
CA PRO A 905 -23.80 -7.79 -26.68
C PRO A 905 -24.35 -6.37 -26.49
N ASN A 906 -25.47 -6.26 -25.76
CA ASN A 906 -26.19 -5.01 -25.50
C ASN A 906 -26.27 -4.75 -23.98
N SER A 907 -25.11 -4.52 -23.36
CA SER A 907 -24.94 -4.29 -21.92
C SER A 907 -25.47 -2.92 -21.44
N ARG A 908 -25.43 -2.65 -20.12
CA ARG A 908 -25.74 -1.35 -19.51
C ARG A 908 -24.86 -0.25 -20.12
N PHE A 909 -25.51 0.69 -20.79
CA PHE A 909 -24.91 1.81 -21.50
C PHE A 909 -24.68 3.04 -20.61
N ALA A 910 -25.60 3.31 -19.69
CA ALA A 910 -25.53 4.46 -18.81
C ALA A 910 -26.08 4.12 -17.42
N THR A 911 -25.57 4.82 -16.41
CA THR A 911 -26.02 4.73 -15.04
C THR A 911 -26.34 6.13 -14.53
N LEU A 912 -27.53 6.28 -13.94
CA LEU A 912 -27.92 7.47 -13.20
C LEU A 912 -28.04 7.11 -11.71
N LEU A 913 -27.14 7.63 -10.89
CA LEU A 913 -27.12 7.43 -9.44
C LEU A 913 -27.86 8.57 -8.76
N LEU A 914 -28.95 8.26 -8.07
CA LEU A 914 -29.79 9.25 -7.38
C LEU A 914 -29.44 9.29 -5.89
N TYR A 915 -28.94 10.42 -5.39
CA TYR A 915 -28.60 10.59 -3.98
C TYR A 915 -29.84 11.03 -3.20
N LEU A 916 -30.35 10.16 -2.33
CA LEU A 916 -31.61 10.41 -1.61
C LEU A 916 -31.39 11.17 -0.30
N ASN A 917 -30.20 11.03 0.28
CA ASN A 917 -29.75 11.81 1.42
C ASN A 917 -28.24 12.09 1.31
N GLU A 918 -27.72 12.81 2.29
CA GLU A 918 -26.30 13.08 2.45
C GLU A 918 -25.83 12.45 3.77
N PRO A 919 -24.89 11.48 3.74
CA PRO A 919 -24.24 11.00 4.95
C PRO A 919 -23.42 12.14 5.56
N GLU A 920 -23.23 12.10 6.87
CA GLU A 920 -22.52 13.17 7.59
C GLU A 920 -21.02 13.16 7.27
N LEU A 921 -20.44 12.01 6.91
CA LEU A 921 -19.06 11.88 6.45
C LEU A 921 -18.86 10.60 5.62
N GLY A 922 -18.08 10.70 4.54
CA GLY A 922 -17.75 9.58 3.64
C GLY A 922 -18.87 9.25 2.65
N GLY A 923 -18.84 8.05 2.07
CA GLY A 923 -19.91 7.59 1.18
C GLY A 923 -19.91 8.16 -0.25
N SER A 924 -18.89 8.89 -0.71
CA SER A 924 -18.83 9.40 -2.09
C SER A 924 -18.78 8.26 -3.13
N THR A 925 -19.21 8.54 -4.36
CA THR A 925 -18.95 7.65 -5.51
C THR A 925 -17.63 8.04 -6.14
N ALA A 926 -16.65 7.13 -6.12
CA ALA A 926 -15.33 7.34 -6.72
C ALA A 926 -15.24 6.73 -8.12
N PHE A 927 -14.51 7.39 -9.02
CA PHE A 927 -14.12 6.91 -10.35
C PHE A 927 -12.59 6.79 -10.41
N PRO A 928 -12.02 5.63 -10.08
CA PRO A 928 -10.58 5.47 -9.87
C PRO A 928 -9.73 5.63 -11.13
N THR A 929 -10.31 5.34 -12.30
CA THR A 929 -9.62 5.30 -13.60
C THR A 929 -9.95 6.50 -14.49
N THR A 930 -10.39 7.60 -13.88
CA THR A 930 -10.74 8.82 -14.59
C THR A 930 -9.48 9.41 -15.20
N VAL A 931 -9.49 9.61 -16.51
CA VAL A 931 -8.40 10.24 -17.24
C VAL A 931 -8.90 11.63 -17.58
N HIS A 932 -8.66 12.67 -16.79
CA HIS A 932 -8.62 14.11 -17.18
C HIS A 932 -8.67 15.09 -15.97
N THR A 933 -7.80 16.11 -16.04
CA THR A 933 -7.80 17.47 -15.43
C THR A 933 -7.78 17.70 -13.92
N MET A 934 -7.89 16.70 -13.06
CA MET A 934 -7.65 16.91 -11.61
C MET A 934 -6.58 15.92 -11.14
N GLU A 935 -5.67 16.39 -10.29
CA GLU A 935 -4.55 15.64 -9.67
C GLU A 935 -5.04 14.46 -8.79
N GLU A 936 -6.35 14.32 -8.63
CA GLU A 936 -7.04 13.40 -7.74
C GLU A 936 -8.07 12.55 -8.52
N PRO A 937 -8.23 11.26 -8.17
CA PRO A 937 -9.36 10.47 -8.65
C PRO A 937 -10.69 11.12 -8.31
N LEU A 938 -11.59 11.15 -9.29
CA LEU A 938 -12.88 11.83 -9.16
C LEU A 938 -13.76 11.16 -8.10
N ALA A 939 -13.99 11.82 -6.97
CA ALA A 939 -14.93 11.40 -5.93
C ALA A 939 -16.10 12.38 -5.84
N LEU A 940 -17.30 11.91 -6.14
CA LEU A 940 -18.50 12.76 -6.24
C LEU A 940 -19.45 12.54 -5.06
N HIS A 941 -19.92 13.65 -4.51
CA HIS A 941 -21.09 13.73 -3.65
C HIS A 941 -21.94 14.93 -4.09
N PRO A 942 -23.01 14.72 -4.88
CA PRO A 942 -23.80 15.84 -5.43
C PRO A 942 -24.75 16.47 -4.38
N GLY A 943 -24.71 16.00 -3.13
CA GLY A 943 -25.63 16.40 -2.06
C GLY A 943 -26.98 15.66 -2.15
N ALA A 944 -27.78 15.79 -1.08
CA ALA A 944 -29.13 15.21 -1.05
C ALA A 944 -30.01 15.77 -2.19
N GLY A 945 -30.68 14.87 -2.91
CA GLY A 945 -31.50 15.18 -4.09
C GLY A 945 -30.71 15.41 -5.39
N GLY A 946 -29.38 15.36 -5.34
CA GLY A 946 -28.53 15.37 -6.53
C GLY A 946 -28.48 14.01 -7.25
N ALA A 947 -27.95 14.01 -8.47
CA ALA A 947 -27.68 12.80 -9.22
C ALA A 947 -26.31 12.82 -9.91
N VAL A 948 -25.77 11.64 -10.19
CA VAL A 948 -24.57 11.46 -11.02
C VAL A 948 -24.96 10.61 -12.23
N LEU A 949 -24.83 11.18 -13.44
CA LEU A 949 -24.96 10.45 -14.69
C LEU A 949 -23.56 10.08 -15.17
N PHE A 950 -23.31 8.81 -15.46
CA PHE A 950 -22.11 8.40 -16.18
C PHE A 950 -22.41 7.37 -17.26
N TYR A 951 -21.58 7.38 -18.29
CA TYR A 951 -21.69 6.43 -19.39
C TYR A 951 -20.70 5.28 -19.22
N ASN A 952 -21.22 4.07 -19.39
CA ASN A 952 -20.50 2.81 -19.28
C ASN A 952 -19.84 2.39 -20.61
N HIS A 953 -20.32 2.92 -21.73
CA HIS A 953 -19.78 2.69 -23.06
C HIS A 953 -19.22 3.97 -23.68
N LEU A 954 -18.31 3.81 -24.63
CA LEU A 954 -17.80 4.84 -25.52
C LEU A 954 -18.81 5.13 -26.65
N PRO A 955 -18.66 6.26 -27.36
CA PRO A 955 -19.56 6.63 -28.47
C PRO A 955 -19.60 5.62 -29.61
N ASP A 956 -18.55 4.80 -29.73
CA ASP A 956 -18.38 3.74 -30.72
C ASP A 956 -18.99 2.39 -30.26
N GLY A 957 -19.62 2.37 -29.08
CA GLY A 957 -20.24 1.20 -28.46
C GLY A 957 -19.28 0.22 -27.78
N ASN A 958 -17.98 0.49 -27.79
CA ASN A 958 -17.04 -0.26 -26.97
C ASN A 958 -17.27 0.06 -25.48
N ALA A 959 -16.99 -0.86 -24.57
CA ALA A 959 -17.10 -0.56 -23.15
C ALA A 959 -15.99 0.40 -22.68
N ASP A 960 -16.35 1.36 -21.84
CA ASP A 960 -15.40 2.35 -21.33
C ASP A 960 -14.76 1.83 -20.04
N VAL A 961 -13.52 1.36 -20.13
CA VAL A 961 -12.77 0.89 -18.95
C VAL A 961 -12.51 1.99 -17.93
N ASN A 962 -12.66 3.26 -18.30
CA ASN A 962 -12.51 4.37 -17.37
C ASN A 962 -13.77 4.55 -16.49
N SER A 963 -14.91 3.92 -16.84
CA SER A 963 -16.16 3.89 -16.05
C SER A 963 -16.11 3.04 -14.78
N LEU A 964 -14.91 2.55 -14.40
CA LEU A 964 -14.71 1.85 -13.14
C LEU A 964 -15.12 2.80 -12.02
N HIS A 965 -15.94 2.31 -11.11
CA HIS A 965 -16.42 3.13 -10.01
C HIS A 965 -16.66 2.31 -8.75
N ALA A 966 -16.65 2.99 -7.60
CA ALA A 966 -16.82 2.39 -6.28
C ALA A 966 -17.73 3.25 -5.41
N ALA A 967 -18.41 2.61 -4.44
CA ALA A 967 -19.05 3.33 -3.35
C ALA A 967 -18.10 3.30 -2.15
N LEU A 968 -17.55 4.46 -1.80
CA LEU A 968 -16.62 4.60 -0.69
C LEU A 968 -17.34 4.33 0.65
N PRO A 969 -16.61 3.89 1.70
CA PRO A 969 -17.23 3.61 2.99
C PRO A 969 -17.96 4.81 3.56
N VAL A 970 -19.16 4.60 4.09
CA VAL A 970 -19.83 5.59 4.96
C VAL A 970 -19.07 5.64 6.27
N VAL A 971 -18.59 6.83 6.67
CA VAL A 971 -17.86 6.99 7.94
C VAL A 971 -18.83 7.36 9.05
N ARG A 972 -19.71 8.35 8.81
CA ARG A 972 -20.71 8.83 9.78
C ARG A 972 -22.06 9.07 9.10
N GLY A 973 -23.14 8.75 9.80
CA GLY A 973 -24.51 8.81 9.28
C GLY A 973 -24.87 7.57 8.43
N GLU A 974 -25.78 7.74 7.49
CA GLU A 974 -26.20 6.68 6.56
C GLU A 974 -26.31 7.23 5.14
N LYS A 975 -26.10 6.38 4.14
CA LYS A 975 -26.28 6.75 2.73
C LYS A 975 -27.40 5.93 2.10
N TRP A 976 -28.38 6.63 1.55
CA TRP A 976 -29.45 6.11 0.72
C TRP A 976 -29.25 6.59 -0.71
N LEU A 977 -29.17 5.64 -1.64
CA LEU A 977 -28.93 5.89 -3.05
C LEU A 977 -29.90 5.05 -3.87
N ALA A 978 -30.29 5.52 -5.06
CA ALA A 978 -31.03 4.70 -6.01
C ALA A 978 -30.27 4.58 -7.33
N ASN A 979 -29.97 3.35 -7.75
CA ASN A 979 -29.37 3.08 -9.06
C ASN A 979 -30.48 3.02 -10.11
N PHE A 980 -30.31 3.79 -11.19
CA PHE A 980 -31.13 3.74 -12.38
C PHE A 980 -30.24 3.30 -13.55
N TRP A 981 -30.36 2.04 -13.94
CA TRP A 981 -29.55 1.43 -14.99
C TRP A 981 -30.27 1.44 -16.33
N VAL A 982 -29.55 1.83 -17.37
CA VAL A 982 -30.04 1.94 -18.74
C VAL A 982 -29.23 1.02 -19.63
N TRP A 983 -29.91 0.08 -20.27
CA TRP A 983 -29.38 -0.83 -21.27
C TRP A 983 -29.07 -0.11 -22.59
N ASP A 984 -28.26 -0.76 -23.41
CA ASP A 984 -27.89 -0.27 -24.73
C ASP A 984 -29.12 0.16 -25.57
N PRO A 985 -29.16 1.39 -26.09
CA PRO A 985 -30.27 1.88 -26.91
C PRO A 985 -30.53 1.11 -28.20
N VAL A 986 -29.61 0.27 -28.66
CA VAL A 986 -29.86 -0.65 -29.80
C VAL A 986 -30.54 -1.95 -29.37
N ARG A 987 -30.70 -2.19 -28.06
CA ARG A 987 -31.40 -3.37 -27.53
C ARG A 987 -32.84 -3.39 -28.03
N GLY A 988 -33.25 -4.56 -28.53
CA GLY A 988 -34.59 -4.80 -29.08
C GLY A 988 -34.82 -4.25 -30.48
N GLN A 989 -33.85 -3.54 -31.06
CA GLN A 989 -33.84 -3.19 -32.48
C GLN A 989 -33.15 -4.35 -33.21
N VAL A 990 -33.92 -5.11 -33.99
CA VAL A 990 -33.36 -6.20 -34.82
C VAL A 990 -32.41 -5.56 -35.85
N ALA A 991 -31.22 -6.15 -36.01
CA ALA A 991 -30.24 -5.78 -37.02
C ALA A 991 -30.77 -5.97 -38.44
#